data_AF-A0ABD3N2M6-F1
#
_entry.id   AF-A0ABD3N2M6-F1
#
_cell.length_a   1.000
_cell.length_b   1.000
_cell.length_c   1.000
_cell.angle_alpha   90.00
_cell.angle_beta   90.00
_cell.angle_gamma   90.00
#
_symmetry.space_group_name_H-M   'P 1'
#
loop_
_entity.id
_entity.type
_entity.pdbx_description
1 polymer ?
#
loop_
_entity_poly.entity_id
_entity_poly.type
_entity_poly.pdbx_seq_one_letter_code
_entity_poly.pdbx_strand_id
1 'polypeptide(L)'
;MMPSSTHGRNKMQRDERPNIIIILADDLGFSDIGCFGSEINTPHIDSLAYSKCGMRFTQFYNCARCCPSRAALLTGKYPHQAGIGHMVYDAGVGAEYQGFLRKDVATIAELLKGGRQRGKGVHGGEENSTEKFEKFDKDSRSNNEEREGYATFMVGKWHVGGEYPPDASHDWVQTTMGDELHPIPTQRGFDKHYGTLGGGGSYYQPPSLVCDQEVVRDVMPEGYYYTDAINDEACSIIESMARKKDDDRRPFFLYVAHCAPHWPLHAPKDERDKYIDNYMHGWDKVREDRHARLIKQGIIPSSWQCSPRDEHSPPWESVANKEWEASRMDCYAAQITSMDLGVGRILETLRRTEQFKNTVIFFLSDNGGERMSSSLLLIASIVGCAEYLKENGEEGCWPEFYGGLTREGQPIKVGNIQGLKPGAEDTFMSYGLPWANASNTPFRLFKSFVHEGGIATPLVVHWPAATRSMQLCDTCDTRDDENRGRICHSPWIMMDIVATCCDLAGVEISPEALEGESFRPILHGHDEPTRVKPIFWEHQGNCAMREGQWKLVYRRSDSEEQCGHPDGNIGVDPLKCWELYNMEDDRTETHNLAMDNRELVKQMAERWMEWALRVGIKPWPLKPLPEGEKDWSNLPWLW
;
A
#
# COMPACT_ATOMS: atom_id res chain seq x y z
N MET A 1 12.65 65.41 -26.07
CA MET A 1 13.12 64.03 -26.26
C MET A 1 13.53 63.50 -24.90
N MET A 2 12.69 62.67 -24.27
CA MET A 2 13.00 61.91 -23.07
C MET A 2 13.21 60.45 -23.53
N PRO A 3 14.22 59.71 -23.06
CA PRO A 3 14.39 58.32 -23.43
C PRO A 3 13.40 57.45 -22.66
N SER A 4 12.73 56.55 -23.38
CA SER A 4 11.84 55.52 -22.86
C SER A 4 12.60 54.55 -21.96
N SER A 5 12.14 54.38 -20.71
CA SER A 5 12.55 53.27 -19.86
C SER A 5 11.88 51.98 -20.38
N THR A 6 12.67 51.14 -21.03
CA THR A 6 12.30 49.76 -21.35
C THR A 6 12.04 49.01 -20.04
N HIS A 7 10.79 48.55 -19.88
CA HIS A 7 10.42 47.62 -18.83
C HIS A 7 11.23 46.32 -19.02
N GLY A 8 12.06 45.99 -18.04
CA GLY A 8 12.68 44.68 -17.96
C GLY A 8 11.59 43.61 -17.92
N ARG A 9 11.70 42.63 -18.82
CA ARG A 9 10.93 41.38 -18.71
C ARG A 9 11.20 40.78 -17.33
N ASN A 10 10.17 40.68 -16.50
CA ASN A 10 10.19 39.79 -15.35
C ASN A 10 10.57 38.40 -15.87
N LYS A 11 11.74 37.88 -15.47
CA LYS A 11 11.97 36.44 -15.52
C LYS A 11 10.86 35.82 -14.68
N MET A 12 9.97 35.05 -15.30
CA MET A 12 8.99 34.25 -14.54
C MET A 12 9.77 33.42 -13.52
N GLN A 13 9.40 33.58 -12.25
CA GLN A 13 9.96 32.83 -11.13
C GLN A 13 9.64 31.35 -11.39
N ARG A 14 10.67 30.48 -11.41
CA ARG A 14 10.46 29.03 -11.53
C ARG A 14 9.56 28.58 -10.39
N ASP A 15 8.61 27.70 -10.67
CA ASP A 15 7.80 27.04 -9.65
C ASP A 15 8.73 26.32 -8.66
N GLU A 16 8.67 26.71 -7.39
CA GLU A 16 9.54 26.20 -6.33
C GLU A 16 8.98 24.91 -5.71
N ARG A 17 7.75 24.53 -6.04
CA ARG A 17 7.13 23.29 -5.55
C ARG A 17 7.86 22.07 -6.11
N PRO A 18 8.05 21.00 -5.31
CA PRO A 18 8.72 19.81 -5.79
C PRO A 18 7.79 18.95 -6.65
N ASN A 19 8.35 18.20 -7.59
CA ASN A 19 7.67 17.03 -8.13
C ASN A 19 7.51 15.98 -7.02
N ILE A 20 6.48 15.17 -7.10
CA ILE A 20 6.19 14.13 -6.11
C ILE A 20 6.09 12.80 -6.86
N ILE A 21 6.88 11.81 -6.43
CA ILE A 21 6.78 10.43 -6.91
C ILE A 21 6.52 9.51 -5.72
N ILE A 22 5.47 8.71 -5.82
CA ILE A 22 5.19 7.63 -4.88
C ILE A 22 5.37 6.31 -5.62
N ILE A 23 6.31 5.49 -5.18
CA ILE A 23 6.61 4.15 -5.70
C ILE A 23 6.10 3.13 -4.68
N LEU A 24 5.04 2.42 -5.02
CA LEU A 24 4.37 1.47 -4.15
C LEU A 24 4.58 0.04 -4.64
N ALA A 25 5.23 -0.78 -3.81
CA ALA A 25 5.30 -2.23 -3.96
C ALA A 25 4.04 -2.90 -3.35
N ASP A 26 3.66 -4.06 -3.88
CA ASP A 26 2.44 -4.78 -3.52
C ASP A 26 2.82 -6.11 -2.86
N ASP A 27 2.49 -6.25 -1.57
CA ASP A 27 2.88 -7.39 -0.70
C ASP A 27 4.38 -7.54 -0.38
N LEU A 28 5.17 -6.48 -0.47
CA LEU A 28 6.57 -6.50 -0.06
C LEU A 28 6.69 -6.45 1.47
N GLY A 29 7.32 -7.47 2.07
CA GLY A 29 7.48 -7.57 3.52
C GLY A 29 8.47 -6.57 4.13
N PHE A 30 8.37 -6.41 5.46
CA PHE A 30 9.18 -5.45 6.22
C PHE A 30 10.69 -5.55 5.95
N SER A 31 11.20 -6.77 5.81
CA SER A 31 12.63 -7.08 5.72
C SER A 31 13.07 -7.59 4.35
N ASP A 32 12.34 -7.24 3.29
CA ASP A 32 12.61 -7.75 1.93
C ASP A 32 13.53 -6.86 1.08
N ILE A 33 13.83 -5.62 1.50
CA ILE A 33 14.80 -4.74 0.83
C ILE A 33 16.11 -4.62 1.61
N GLY A 34 17.24 -4.42 0.93
CA GLY A 34 18.58 -4.45 1.52
C GLY A 34 18.77 -3.45 2.66
N CYS A 35 18.22 -2.24 2.51
CA CYS A 35 18.24 -1.19 3.54
C CYS A 35 17.32 -1.43 4.76
N PHE A 36 16.57 -2.54 4.76
CA PHE A 36 15.78 -3.11 5.86
C PHE A 36 16.19 -4.58 6.12
N GLY A 37 17.48 -4.88 5.99
CA GLY A 37 18.05 -6.15 6.47
C GLY A 37 17.88 -7.35 5.54
N SER A 38 17.44 -7.17 4.29
CA SER A 38 17.33 -8.26 3.31
C SER A 38 18.68 -8.64 2.69
N GLU A 39 18.73 -9.87 2.19
CA GLU A 39 19.74 -10.39 1.25
C GLU A 39 19.39 -10.13 -0.23
N ILE A 40 18.13 -9.76 -0.52
CA ILE A 40 17.69 -9.45 -1.89
C ILE A 40 18.43 -8.19 -2.38
N ASN A 41 18.87 -8.23 -3.64
CA ASN A 41 19.70 -7.20 -4.23
C ASN A 41 18.84 -6.03 -4.72
N THR A 42 18.66 -5.02 -3.86
CA THR A 42 17.91 -3.79 -4.16
C THR A 42 18.78 -2.53 -4.15
N PRO A 43 19.85 -2.46 -4.97
CA PRO A 43 20.84 -1.40 -4.89
C PRO A 43 20.28 0.00 -5.18
N HIS A 44 19.19 0.13 -5.95
CA HIS A 44 18.64 1.44 -6.30
C HIS A 44 17.77 2.01 -5.17
N ILE A 45 16.90 1.21 -4.56
CA ILE A 45 16.17 1.60 -3.35
C ILE A 45 17.14 1.86 -2.20
N ASP A 46 18.16 1.00 -2.04
CA ASP A 46 19.21 1.19 -1.03
C ASP A 46 19.96 2.51 -1.25
N SER A 47 20.21 2.91 -2.49
CA SER A 47 20.86 4.19 -2.81
C SER A 47 20.04 5.41 -2.34
N LEU A 48 18.71 5.35 -2.46
CA LEU A 48 17.84 6.40 -1.93
C LEU A 48 17.97 6.46 -0.41
N ALA A 49 17.90 5.31 0.25
CA ALA A 49 17.89 5.18 1.70
C ALA A 49 19.21 5.61 2.36
N TYR A 50 20.35 5.26 1.78
CA TYR A 50 21.68 5.55 2.35
C TYR A 50 22.24 6.91 1.95
N SER A 51 21.64 7.61 0.98
CA SER A 51 22.06 8.97 0.63
C SER A 51 21.91 9.94 1.81
N LYS A 52 22.68 11.05 1.78
CA LYS A 52 22.58 12.13 2.80
C LYS A 52 21.19 12.80 2.85
N CYS A 53 20.42 12.67 1.78
CA CYS A 53 19.08 13.23 1.64
C CYS A 53 18.00 12.15 1.79
N GLY A 54 18.40 10.92 2.10
CA GLY A 54 17.56 9.76 2.34
C GLY A 54 17.15 9.63 3.79
N MET A 55 15.96 9.07 3.99
CA MET A 55 15.42 8.77 5.30
C MET A 55 14.68 7.44 5.28
N ARG A 56 14.97 6.58 6.24
CA ARG A 56 14.28 5.31 6.47
C ARG A 56 13.36 5.45 7.67
N PHE A 57 12.08 5.17 7.49
CA PHE A 57 11.10 5.16 8.56
C PHE A 57 10.90 3.73 9.01
N THR A 58 11.22 3.47 10.28
CA THR A 58 11.18 2.12 10.83
C THR A 58 9.81 1.76 11.36
N GLN A 59 9.03 2.76 11.81
CA GLN A 59 7.68 2.61 12.34
C GLN A 59 6.63 3.20 11.38
N PHE A 60 6.70 2.82 10.10
CA PHE A 60 5.69 3.20 9.11
C PHE A 60 4.60 2.13 8.98
N TYR A 61 3.35 2.59 8.91
CA TYR A 61 2.16 1.77 8.95
C TYR A 61 1.28 1.92 7.71
N ASN A 62 0.59 0.84 7.38
CA ASN A 62 -0.46 0.78 6.37
C ASN A 62 -1.70 0.06 6.93
N CYS A 63 -2.65 -0.26 6.07
CA CYS A 63 -3.76 -1.14 6.42
C CYS A 63 -3.36 -2.60 6.15
N ALA A 64 -4.11 -3.55 6.70
CA ALA A 64 -3.74 -4.98 6.62
C ALA A 64 -3.87 -5.60 5.21
N ARG A 65 -4.30 -4.84 4.19
CA ARG A 65 -4.55 -5.29 2.82
C ARG A 65 -4.33 -4.18 1.79
N CYS A 66 -4.14 -4.61 0.55
CA CYS A 66 -3.83 -3.75 -0.59
C CYS A 66 -4.91 -2.70 -0.87
N CYS A 67 -6.18 -3.08 -1.06
CA CYS A 67 -7.23 -2.11 -1.40
C CYS A 67 -7.57 -1.11 -0.27
N PRO A 68 -7.68 -1.49 1.03
CA PRO A 68 -7.80 -0.53 2.12
C PRO A 68 -6.59 0.41 2.22
N SER A 69 -5.37 -0.10 2.05
CA SER A 69 -4.16 0.73 2.07
C SER A 69 -4.11 1.71 0.92
N ARG A 70 -4.43 1.28 -0.30
CA ARG A 70 -4.52 2.16 -1.48
C ARG A 70 -5.59 3.22 -1.29
N ALA A 71 -6.74 2.87 -0.72
CA ALA A 71 -7.78 3.85 -0.40
C ALA A 71 -7.27 4.90 0.59
N ALA A 72 -6.56 4.48 1.64
CA ALA A 72 -5.96 5.39 2.61
C ALA A 72 -4.86 6.29 2.01
N LEU A 73 -3.98 5.72 1.18
CA LEU A 73 -2.92 6.45 0.47
C LEU A 73 -3.46 7.45 -0.53
N LEU A 74 -4.54 7.09 -1.22
CA LEU A 74 -5.11 7.94 -2.26
C LEU A 74 -5.98 9.04 -1.69
N THR A 75 -6.46 8.95 -0.46
CA THR A 75 -7.44 9.91 0.09
C THR A 75 -7.00 10.62 1.36
N GLY A 76 -6.02 10.08 2.09
CA GLY A 76 -5.65 10.57 3.42
C GLY A 76 -6.73 10.34 4.48
N LYS A 77 -7.65 9.39 4.22
CA LYS A 77 -8.74 8.97 5.09
C LYS A 77 -8.62 7.50 5.50
N TYR A 78 -9.28 7.11 6.58
CA TYR A 78 -9.41 5.69 6.90
C TYR A 78 -10.20 4.96 5.79
N PRO A 79 -9.91 3.68 5.54
CA PRO A 79 -10.51 2.94 4.41
C PRO A 79 -12.04 2.91 4.44
N HIS A 80 -12.65 2.79 5.63
CA HIS A 80 -14.10 2.88 5.84
C HIS A 80 -14.68 4.22 5.39
N GLN A 81 -14.01 5.33 5.74
CA GLN A 81 -14.42 6.67 5.28
C GLN A 81 -14.28 6.81 3.76
N ALA A 82 -13.36 6.08 3.13
CA ALA A 82 -13.14 6.11 1.68
C ALA A 82 -14.05 5.13 0.90
N GLY A 83 -14.80 4.27 1.58
CA GLY A 83 -15.72 3.27 0.99
C GLY A 83 -15.13 1.87 0.80
N ILE A 84 -13.91 1.63 1.29
CA ILE A 84 -13.17 0.36 1.17
C ILE A 84 -12.96 -0.27 2.56
N GLY A 85 -14.00 -0.32 3.39
CA GLY A 85 -13.94 -0.92 4.73
C GLY A 85 -13.64 -2.43 4.75
N HIS A 86 -13.81 -3.12 3.62
CA HIS A 86 -13.45 -4.53 3.45
C HIS A 86 -12.53 -4.72 2.23
N MET A 87 -13.06 -5.27 1.13
CA MET A 87 -12.36 -5.50 -0.13
C MET A 87 -13.17 -4.82 -1.25
N VAL A 88 -12.82 -5.01 -2.52
CA VAL A 88 -13.43 -4.25 -3.64
C VAL A 88 -14.82 -4.72 -4.10
N TYR A 89 -15.58 -5.39 -3.22
CA TYR A 89 -16.97 -5.78 -3.49
C TYR A 89 -17.93 -5.06 -2.52
N ASP A 90 -19.17 -4.85 -2.95
CA ASP A 90 -20.19 -4.25 -2.11
C ASP A 90 -20.70 -5.27 -1.09
N ALA A 91 -20.45 -5.03 0.20
CA ALA A 91 -20.92 -5.89 1.28
C ALA A 91 -22.40 -5.64 1.65
N GLY A 92 -23.07 -4.63 1.07
CA GLY A 92 -24.48 -4.35 1.28
C GLY A 92 -24.82 -3.80 2.67
N VAL A 93 -23.83 -3.33 3.43
CA VAL A 93 -23.98 -2.88 4.82
C VAL A 93 -23.74 -1.37 5.02
N GLY A 94 -23.64 -0.62 3.92
CA GLY A 94 -23.49 0.83 3.93
C GLY A 94 -22.35 1.31 3.04
N ALA A 95 -22.29 2.63 2.88
CA ALA A 95 -21.32 3.26 1.99
C ALA A 95 -19.87 3.13 2.48
N GLU A 96 -19.64 2.73 3.74
CA GLU A 96 -18.30 2.44 4.26
C GLU A 96 -17.72 1.14 3.69
N TYR A 97 -18.57 0.25 3.18
CA TYR A 97 -18.23 -1.08 2.68
C TYR A 97 -18.74 -1.32 1.24
N GLN A 98 -18.82 -0.25 0.43
CA GLN A 98 -19.35 -0.32 -0.94
C GLN A 98 -18.38 -0.94 -1.96
N GLY A 99 -17.08 -1.04 -1.62
CA GLY A 99 -16.07 -1.72 -2.45
C GLY A 99 -15.40 -0.87 -3.52
N PHE A 100 -15.74 0.42 -3.62
CA PHE A 100 -15.08 1.38 -4.51
C PHE A 100 -14.95 2.75 -3.84
N LEU A 101 -14.00 3.57 -4.33
CA LEU A 101 -13.78 4.89 -3.76
C LEU A 101 -15.02 5.76 -3.90
N ARG A 102 -15.43 6.32 -2.76
CA ARG A 102 -16.49 7.32 -2.68
C ARG A 102 -16.20 8.55 -3.54
N LYS A 103 -17.25 9.10 -4.16
CA LYS A 103 -17.18 10.33 -4.97
C LYS A 103 -17.06 11.60 -4.11
N ASP A 104 -17.49 11.57 -2.86
CA ASP A 104 -17.43 12.71 -1.92
C ASP A 104 -16.13 12.77 -1.10
N VAL A 105 -15.20 11.84 -1.35
CA VAL A 105 -13.85 11.83 -0.74
C VAL A 105 -12.83 12.14 -1.81
N ALA A 106 -12.16 13.29 -1.71
CA ALA A 106 -11.17 13.71 -2.69
C ALA A 106 -9.93 12.80 -2.66
N THR A 107 -9.40 12.47 -3.83
CA THR A 107 -8.10 11.81 -3.94
C THR A 107 -6.95 12.84 -3.85
N ILE A 108 -5.74 12.38 -3.55
CA ILE A 108 -4.52 13.18 -3.57
C ILE A 108 -4.29 13.82 -4.94
N ALA A 109 -4.65 13.14 -6.03
CA ALA A 109 -4.57 13.72 -7.38
C ALA A 109 -5.56 14.89 -7.54
N GLU A 110 -6.79 14.77 -7.02
CA GLU A 110 -7.79 15.85 -7.02
C GLU A 110 -7.35 17.02 -6.13
N LEU A 111 -6.77 16.75 -4.96
CA LEU A 111 -6.23 17.74 -4.03
C LEU A 111 -5.08 18.54 -4.66
N LEU A 112 -4.10 17.85 -5.24
CA LEU A 112 -2.92 18.48 -5.86
C LEU A 112 -3.23 19.26 -7.15
N LYS A 113 -4.35 18.97 -7.81
CA LYS A 113 -4.84 19.77 -8.95
C LYS A 113 -5.43 21.13 -8.57
N GLY A 114 -5.67 21.40 -7.29
CA GLY A 114 -6.33 22.63 -6.81
C GLY A 114 -7.78 22.45 -6.36
N GLY A 115 -8.18 21.22 -6.00
CA GLY A 115 -9.50 20.95 -5.43
C GLY A 115 -9.65 21.58 -4.04
N ARG A 116 -10.27 22.76 -3.94
CA ARG A 116 -10.77 23.29 -2.65
C ARG A 116 -11.81 22.31 -2.08
N GLN A 117 -11.54 21.77 -0.90
CA GLN A 117 -12.57 21.15 -0.06
C GLN A 117 -13.49 22.27 0.47
N ARG A 118 -14.69 22.44 -0.10
CA ARG A 118 -15.74 23.25 0.53
C ARG A 118 -16.31 22.48 1.71
N GLY A 119 -15.81 22.76 2.91
CA GLY A 119 -16.36 22.21 4.15
C GLY A 119 -17.85 22.56 4.29
N LYS A 120 -18.72 21.55 4.35
CA LYS A 120 -20.09 21.75 4.85
C LYS A 120 -20.00 21.81 6.38
N GLY A 121 -20.11 23.02 6.92
CA GLY A 121 -20.39 23.22 8.34
C GLY A 121 -21.72 22.56 8.69
N VAL A 122 -21.71 21.79 9.77
CA VAL A 122 -22.89 21.18 10.38
C VAL A 122 -23.73 22.28 11.01
N HIS A 123 -24.86 22.64 10.39
CA HIS A 123 -25.98 23.26 11.08
C HIS A 123 -27.23 22.43 10.80
N GLY A 124 -27.81 21.94 11.90
CA GLY A 124 -29.02 21.13 11.90
C GLY A 124 -30.23 21.89 11.39
N GLY A 125 -31.10 21.16 10.70
CA GLY A 125 -32.40 21.58 10.22
C GLY A 125 -32.96 20.48 9.35
N GLU A 126 -33.98 19.80 9.86
CA GLU A 126 -34.82 18.87 9.10
C GLU A 126 -35.40 19.59 7.88
N GLU A 127 -35.31 19.00 6.68
CA GLU A 127 -36.39 19.09 5.68
C GLU A 127 -36.21 18.06 4.55
N ASN A 128 -37.36 17.46 4.20
CA ASN A 128 -37.54 16.43 3.18
C ASN A 128 -37.49 16.98 1.75
N SER A 129 -37.31 16.04 0.82
CA SER A 129 -37.77 16.03 -0.59
C SER A 129 -36.78 16.47 -1.69
N THR A 130 -36.39 15.46 -2.47
CA THR A 130 -36.39 15.35 -3.94
C THR A 130 -36.10 16.59 -4.81
N GLU A 131 -35.22 16.35 -5.80
CA GLU A 131 -34.89 17.18 -6.98
C GLU A 131 -33.87 18.31 -6.79
N LYS A 132 -32.61 18.01 -7.14
CA LYS A 132 -31.76 18.77 -8.09
C LYS A 132 -30.35 18.18 -8.15
N PHE A 133 -30.16 17.19 -9.01
CA PHE A 133 -28.83 16.84 -9.54
C PHE A 133 -28.65 17.57 -10.87
N GLU A 134 -28.17 18.80 -10.80
CA GLU A 134 -27.69 19.52 -11.97
C GLU A 134 -26.20 19.20 -12.17
N LYS A 135 -25.92 18.58 -13.32
CA LYS A 135 -24.67 18.54 -14.09
C LYS A 135 -23.40 19.04 -13.37
N PHE A 136 -22.47 18.11 -13.14
CA PHE A 136 -21.05 18.44 -13.10
C PHE A 136 -20.66 19.06 -14.45
N ASP A 137 -20.57 20.40 -14.46
CA ASP A 137 -20.17 21.17 -15.61
C ASP A 137 -18.64 21.05 -15.81
N LYS A 138 -18.24 20.34 -16.86
CA LYS A 138 -16.83 20.15 -17.26
C LYS A 138 -16.21 21.42 -17.87
N ASP A 139 -16.97 22.50 -18.06
CA ASP A 139 -16.53 23.67 -18.85
C ASP A 139 -16.32 24.98 -18.07
N SER A 140 -16.32 24.97 -16.73
CA SER A 140 -16.20 26.22 -15.94
C SER A 140 -14.83 26.49 -15.31
N ARG A 141 -13.83 25.61 -15.45
CA ARG A 141 -12.46 25.95 -15.01
C ARG A 141 -11.87 26.94 -16.00
N SER A 142 -11.62 28.16 -15.53
CA SER A 142 -10.84 29.12 -16.31
C SER A 142 -9.48 28.50 -16.64
N ASN A 143 -8.99 28.67 -17.87
CA ASN A 143 -7.69 28.18 -18.35
C ASN A 143 -6.48 28.55 -17.45
N ASN A 144 -6.67 29.43 -16.45
CA ASN A 144 -5.65 29.79 -15.46
C ASN A 144 -5.59 28.83 -14.26
N GLU A 145 -6.69 28.28 -13.77
CA GLU A 145 -6.67 27.40 -12.57
C GLU A 145 -6.01 26.04 -12.87
N GLU A 146 -6.15 25.54 -14.10
CA GLU A 146 -5.43 24.32 -14.53
C GLU A 146 -3.90 24.52 -14.64
N ARG A 147 -3.43 25.76 -14.78
CA ARG A 147 -1.99 26.08 -14.88
C ARG A 147 -1.31 26.20 -13.52
N GLU A 148 -2.08 26.35 -12.44
CA GLU A 148 -1.55 26.50 -11.07
C GLU A 148 -1.44 25.16 -10.31
N GLY A 149 -2.17 24.10 -10.70
CA GLY A 149 -2.11 22.77 -10.06
C GLY A 149 -1.00 21.84 -10.58
N TYR A 150 -0.88 20.66 -9.97
CA TYR A 150 0.03 19.61 -10.43
C TYR A 150 -0.48 18.91 -11.71
N ALA A 151 0.42 18.52 -12.59
CA ALA A 151 0.15 17.43 -13.53
C ALA A 151 0.10 16.11 -12.76
N THR A 152 -0.86 15.22 -13.05
CA THR A 152 -1.09 14.02 -12.24
C THR A 152 -1.12 12.78 -13.10
N PHE A 153 -0.37 11.76 -12.69
CA PHE A 153 -0.19 10.55 -13.48
C PHE A 153 -0.21 9.33 -12.57
N MET A 154 -0.79 8.25 -13.07
CA MET A 154 -0.75 6.95 -12.40
C MET A 154 -0.31 5.86 -13.35
N VAL A 155 0.67 5.08 -12.96
CA VAL A 155 1.07 3.87 -13.69
C VAL A 155 0.99 2.66 -12.75
N GLY A 156 0.37 1.57 -13.20
CA GLY A 156 0.23 0.33 -12.43
C GLY A 156 -1.16 0.10 -11.82
N LYS A 157 -1.21 -0.66 -10.73
CA LYS A 157 -2.42 -1.25 -10.11
C LYS A 157 -3.31 -0.21 -9.42
N TRP A 158 -4.59 -0.14 -9.81
CA TRP A 158 -5.61 0.70 -9.18
C TRP A 158 -6.22 0.08 -7.92
N HIS A 159 -6.99 -1.01 -8.07
CA HIS A 159 -7.56 -1.83 -7.00
C HIS A 159 -8.40 -1.06 -5.95
N VAL A 160 -9.07 0.02 -6.34
CA VAL A 160 -10.01 0.77 -5.47
C VAL A 160 -11.25 1.24 -6.23
N GLY A 161 -11.50 0.65 -7.41
CA GLY A 161 -12.59 1.01 -8.31
C GLY A 161 -13.57 -0.14 -8.50
N GLY A 162 -13.89 -0.89 -7.46
CA GLY A 162 -14.83 -2.02 -7.56
C GLY A 162 -14.17 -3.30 -8.08
N GLU A 163 -15.00 -4.32 -8.24
CA GLU A 163 -14.56 -5.67 -8.59
C GLU A 163 -14.31 -5.80 -10.09
N TYR A 164 -13.10 -6.24 -10.45
CA TYR A 164 -12.75 -6.62 -11.81
C TYR A 164 -12.37 -8.10 -11.79
N PRO A 165 -13.29 -9.00 -12.17
CA PRO A 165 -13.02 -10.43 -12.22
C PRO A 165 -11.83 -10.73 -13.15
N PRO A 166 -10.93 -11.66 -12.79
CA PRO A 166 -9.77 -11.96 -13.62
C PRO A 166 -10.10 -12.57 -14.98
N ASP A 167 -11.25 -13.24 -15.09
CA ASP A 167 -11.81 -13.82 -16.30
C ASP A 167 -12.70 -12.85 -17.10
N ALA A 168 -12.83 -11.59 -16.64
CA ALA A 168 -13.61 -10.59 -17.33
C ALA A 168 -13.09 -10.35 -18.76
N SER A 169 -13.99 -10.40 -19.75
CA SER A 169 -13.63 -10.12 -21.13
C SER A 169 -13.23 -8.66 -21.32
N HIS A 170 -12.37 -8.37 -22.31
CA HIS A 170 -12.03 -6.99 -22.66
C HIS A 170 -13.26 -6.13 -22.96
N ASP A 171 -14.33 -6.71 -23.52
CA ASP A 171 -15.58 -5.99 -23.78
C ASP A 171 -16.36 -5.68 -22.51
N TRP A 172 -16.39 -6.60 -21.54
CA TRP A 172 -16.98 -6.33 -20.23
C TRP A 172 -16.22 -5.23 -19.51
N VAL A 173 -14.88 -5.31 -19.49
CA VAL A 173 -14.04 -4.27 -18.87
C VAL A 173 -14.28 -2.91 -19.54
N GLN A 174 -14.28 -2.86 -20.88
CA GLN A 174 -14.47 -1.62 -21.64
C GLN A 174 -15.84 -0.97 -21.38
N THR A 175 -16.88 -1.78 -21.20
CA THR A 175 -18.26 -1.28 -21.00
C THR A 175 -18.57 -0.93 -19.55
N THR A 176 -17.85 -1.52 -18.61
CA THR A 176 -18.07 -1.37 -17.16
C THR A 176 -17.19 -0.27 -16.57
N MET A 177 -15.95 -0.12 -17.06
CA MET A 177 -15.02 0.85 -16.49
C MET A 177 -15.55 2.28 -16.59
N GLY A 178 -15.46 3.00 -15.47
CA GLY A 178 -15.92 4.37 -15.35
C GLY A 178 -17.42 4.52 -15.10
N ASP A 179 -18.17 3.44 -14.91
CA ASP A 179 -19.53 3.52 -14.39
C ASP A 179 -19.56 3.96 -12.90
N GLU A 180 -20.74 3.96 -12.29
CA GLU A 180 -20.90 4.40 -10.91
C GLU A 180 -20.21 3.50 -9.87
N LEU A 181 -20.14 2.20 -10.13
CA LEU A 181 -19.56 1.19 -9.24
C LEU A 181 -18.08 0.93 -9.56
N HIS A 182 -17.61 1.41 -10.72
CA HIS A 182 -16.28 1.15 -11.23
C HIS A 182 -15.48 2.41 -11.57
N PRO A 183 -15.27 3.34 -10.60
CA PRO A 183 -14.54 4.57 -10.86
C PRO A 183 -13.08 4.28 -11.22
N ILE A 184 -12.60 4.89 -12.29
CA ILE A 184 -11.23 4.71 -12.81
C ILE A 184 -10.33 5.91 -12.46
N PRO A 185 -8.98 5.76 -12.52
CA PRO A 185 -8.05 6.83 -12.15
C PRO A 185 -8.31 8.17 -12.84
N THR A 186 -8.63 8.17 -14.14
CA THR A 186 -8.86 9.41 -14.92
C THR A 186 -10.12 10.18 -14.51
N GLN A 187 -11.07 9.52 -13.86
CA GLN A 187 -12.23 10.17 -13.24
C GLN A 187 -11.92 10.68 -11.83
N ARG A 188 -10.84 10.19 -11.22
CA ARG A 188 -10.46 10.42 -9.82
C ARG A 188 -9.17 11.23 -9.70
N GLY A 189 -9.04 12.21 -10.59
CA GLY A 189 -8.02 13.25 -10.53
C GLY A 189 -6.76 12.98 -11.34
N PHE A 190 -6.54 11.80 -11.92
CA PHE A 190 -5.34 11.58 -12.74
C PHE A 190 -5.53 12.09 -14.18
N ASP A 191 -4.55 12.80 -14.74
CA ASP A 191 -4.57 13.26 -16.14
C ASP A 191 -4.35 12.10 -17.12
N LYS A 192 -3.47 11.15 -16.75
CA LYS A 192 -3.26 9.92 -17.50
C LYS A 192 -3.10 8.71 -16.61
N HIS A 193 -3.44 7.56 -17.16
CA HIS A 193 -3.30 6.28 -16.53
C HIS A 193 -2.83 5.18 -17.49
N TYR A 194 -1.87 4.36 -17.06
CA TYR A 194 -1.59 3.07 -17.70
C TYR A 194 -1.50 2.00 -16.62
N GLY A 195 -2.38 0.99 -16.65
CA GLY A 195 -2.28 -0.10 -15.69
C GLY A 195 -3.54 -0.92 -15.52
N THR A 196 -3.54 -1.82 -14.53
CA THR A 196 -4.65 -2.72 -14.26
C THR A 196 -5.64 -2.08 -13.29
N LEU A 197 -6.93 -2.30 -13.55
CA LEU A 197 -8.00 -1.84 -12.66
C LEU A 197 -8.21 -2.80 -11.48
N GLY A 198 -8.05 -4.11 -11.72
CA GLY A 198 -8.19 -5.18 -10.74
C GLY A 198 -6.99 -5.38 -9.80
N GLY A 199 -7.15 -6.35 -8.90
CA GLY A 199 -6.27 -6.55 -7.74
C GLY A 199 -5.01 -7.39 -7.95
N GLY A 200 -4.84 -8.03 -9.10
CA GLY A 200 -3.70 -8.89 -9.40
C GLY A 200 -3.94 -9.71 -10.67
N GLY A 201 -2.93 -10.44 -11.13
CA GLY A 201 -3.04 -11.29 -12.32
C GLY A 201 -1.70 -11.48 -13.03
N SER A 202 -1.74 -12.04 -14.25
CA SER A 202 -0.52 -12.35 -14.99
C SER A 202 0.36 -11.12 -15.23
N TYR A 203 1.65 -11.22 -14.93
CA TYR A 203 2.64 -10.20 -15.27
C TYR A 203 3.01 -10.20 -16.76
N TYR A 204 2.61 -11.24 -17.51
CA TYR A 204 2.91 -11.36 -18.94
C TYR A 204 1.70 -10.99 -19.81
N GLN A 205 0.49 -11.13 -19.28
CA GLN A 205 -0.77 -10.71 -19.91
C GLN A 205 -1.72 -10.17 -18.82
N PRO A 206 -1.51 -8.94 -18.33
CA PRO A 206 -2.26 -8.42 -17.19
C PRO A 206 -3.75 -8.30 -17.49
N PRO A 207 -4.63 -8.85 -16.63
CA PRO A 207 -6.08 -8.69 -16.80
C PRO A 207 -6.47 -7.24 -16.51
N SER A 208 -7.55 -6.76 -17.13
CA SER A 208 -8.06 -5.39 -16.95
C SER A 208 -7.04 -4.27 -17.24
N LEU A 209 -6.04 -4.54 -18.09
CA LEU A 209 -5.05 -3.54 -18.47
C LEU A 209 -5.68 -2.46 -19.35
N VAL A 210 -5.55 -1.20 -18.93
CA VAL A 210 -6.09 -0.04 -19.65
C VAL A 210 -5.03 1.03 -19.88
N CYS A 211 -5.21 1.80 -20.94
CA CYS A 211 -4.55 3.07 -21.17
C CYS A 211 -5.64 4.15 -21.18
N ASP A 212 -5.64 5.01 -20.16
CA ASP A 212 -6.66 6.02 -19.89
C ASP A 212 -8.09 5.43 -19.78
N GLN A 213 -8.87 5.52 -20.86
CA GLN A 213 -10.26 5.05 -20.98
C GLN A 213 -10.39 3.99 -22.08
N GLU A 214 -9.31 3.32 -22.43
CA GLU A 214 -9.28 2.30 -23.47
C GLU A 214 -8.63 1.03 -22.94
N VAL A 215 -9.30 -0.10 -23.10
CA VAL A 215 -8.73 -1.41 -22.77
C VAL A 215 -7.62 -1.77 -23.75
N VAL A 216 -6.49 -2.23 -23.23
CA VAL A 216 -5.40 -2.76 -24.04
C VAL A 216 -5.78 -4.17 -24.49
N ARG A 217 -6.24 -4.29 -25.74
CA ARG A 217 -6.83 -5.54 -26.28
C ARG A 217 -5.81 -6.50 -26.87
N ASP A 218 -4.62 -6.02 -27.17
CA ASP A 218 -3.60 -6.80 -27.86
C ASP A 218 -3.04 -7.92 -26.96
N VAL A 219 -2.64 -9.02 -27.60
CA VAL A 219 -1.77 -10.01 -26.96
C VAL A 219 -0.41 -9.34 -26.77
N MET A 220 0.09 -9.33 -25.54
CA MET A 220 1.34 -8.64 -25.22
C MET A 220 2.51 -9.31 -25.95
N PRO A 221 3.46 -8.54 -26.52
CA PRO A 221 4.54 -9.09 -27.32
C PRO A 221 5.50 -9.96 -26.49
N GLU A 222 6.23 -10.85 -27.15
CA GLU A 222 7.33 -11.61 -26.53
C GLU A 222 8.28 -10.65 -25.77
N GLY A 223 8.70 -11.04 -24.57
CA GLY A 223 9.52 -10.18 -23.69
C GLY A 223 8.77 -9.13 -22.89
N TYR A 224 7.46 -8.93 -23.12
CA TYR A 224 6.64 -8.08 -22.24
C TYR A 224 6.65 -8.62 -20.80
N TYR A 225 6.91 -7.72 -19.86
CA TYR A 225 6.78 -7.97 -18.43
C TYR A 225 6.20 -6.73 -17.75
N TYR A 226 5.11 -6.90 -17.01
CA TYR A 226 4.29 -5.78 -16.57
C TYR A 226 5.03 -4.82 -15.64
N THR A 227 5.89 -5.34 -14.76
CA THR A 227 6.77 -4.51 -13.92
C THR A 227 7.65 -3.60 -14.77
N ASP A 228 8.22 -4.09 -15.86
CA ASP A 228 9.01 -3.24 -16.76
C ASP A 228 8.15 -2.21 -17.48
N ALA A 229 6.97 -2.60 -17.97
CA ALA A 229 6.04 -1.69 -18.64
C ALA A 229 5.59 -0.52 -17.73
N ILE A 230 5.33 -0.79 -16.44
CA ILE A 230 5.02 0.26 -15.45
C ILE A 230 6.17 1.27 -15.33
N ASN A 231 7.41 0.77 -15.23
CA ASN A 231 8.59 1.61 -15.07
C ASN A 231 8.92 2.39 -16.34
N ASP A 232 8.72 1.79 -17.51
CA ASP A 232 8.97 2.42 -18.80
C ASP A 232 7.97 3.56 -19.06
N GLU A 233 6.70 3.37 -18.72
CA GLU A 233 5.69 4.44 -18.80
C GLU A 233 5.98 5.56 -17.80
N ALA A 234 6.43 5.24 -16.57
CA ALA A 234 6.89 6.24 -15.61
C ALA A 234 8.03 7.10 -16.20
N CYS A 235 9.02 6.47 -16.83
CA CYS A 235 10.12 7.17 -17.50
C CYS A 235 9.62 8.05 -18.65
N SER A 236 8.74 7.52 -19.50
CA SER A 236 8.11 8.25 -20.61
C SER A 236 7.39 9.52 -20.14
N ILE A 237 6.62 9.42 -19.05
CA ILE A 237 5.95 10.56 -18.41
C ILE A 237 6.96 11.60 -17.94
N ILE A 238 8.00 11.20 -17.19
CA ILE A 238 9.03 12.11 -16.67
C ILE A 238 9.73 12.86 -17.81
N GLU A 239 10.09 12.16 -18.89
CA GLU A 239 10.67 12.79 -20.06
C GLU A 239 9.69 13.74 -20.77
N SER A 240 8.41 13.38 -20.84
CA SER A 240 7.39 14.22 -21.46
C SER A 240 7.21 15.54 -20.70
N MET A 241 7.29 15.50 -19.37
CA MET A 241 7.25 16.68 -18.51
C MET A 241 8.49 17.56 -18.70
N ALA A 242 9.68 16.95 -18.82
CA ALA A 242 10.92 17.68 -19.09
C ALA A 242 10.90 18.47 -20.41
N ARG A 243 10.22 17.94 -21.44
CA ARG A 243 10.08 18.54 -22.78
C ARG A 243 9.08 19.70 -22.84
N LYS A 244 8.30 19.96 -21.78
CA LYS A 244 7.37 21.10 -21.75
C LYS A 244 8.14 22.43 -21.77
N LYS A 245 7.60 23.41 -22.50
CA LYS A 245 8.15 24.77 -22.59
C LYS A 245 8.07 25.46 -21.23
N ASP A 246 8.95 26.42 -20.96
CA ASP A 246 9.02 27.12 -19.66
C ASP A 246 7.68 27.70 -19.21
N ASP A 247 6.88 28.25 -20.14
CA ASP A 247 5.57 28.84 -19.85
C ASP A 247 4.48 27.79 -19.49
N ASP A 248 4.73 26.51 -19.79
CA ASP A 248 3.85 25.36 -19.50
C ASP A 248 4.45 24.43 -18.41
N ARG A 249 5.58 24.81 -17.79
CA ARG A 249 6.22 24.01 -16.75
C ARG A 249 5.45 24.16 -15.44
N ARG A 250 4.83 23.06 -15.01
CA ARG A 250 4.21 22.85 -13.70
C ARG A 250 4.78 21.58 -13.07
N PRO A 251 4.81 21.44 -11.74
CA PRO A 251 5.25 20.22 -11.08
C PRO A 251 4.32 19.06 -11.43
N PHE A 252 4.82 17.82 -11.26
CA PHE A 252 4.02 16.62 -11.45
C PHE A 252 3.95 15.76 -10.20
N PHE A 253 2.82 15.07 -10.07
CA PHE A 253 2.58 13.96 -9.16
C PHE A 253 2.50 12.68 -9.99
N LEU A 254 3.38 11.73 -9.71
CA LEU A 254 3.42 10.43 -10.38
C LEU A 254 3.30 9.32 -9.35
N TYR A 255 2.20 8.57 -9.42
CA TYR A 255 1.97 7.38 -8.62
C TYR A 255 2.35 6.14 -9.41
N VAL A 256 3.46 5.51 -9.02
CA VAL A 256 3.99 4.28 -9.62
C VAL A 256 3.59 3.11 -8.71
N ALA A 257 2.51 2.42 -9.06
CA ALA A 257 1.87 1.40 -8.23
C ALA A 257 2.14 0.01 -8.80
N HIS A 258 3.28 -0.60 -8.47
CA HIS A 258 3.62 -1.94 -8.96
C HIS A 258 2.62 -2.99 -8.47
N CYS A 259 2.47 -4.07 -9.24
CA CYS A 259 1.94 -5.34 -8.72
C CYS A 259 3.05 -6.16 -8.06
N ALA A 260 4.33 -5.92 -8.39
CA ALA A 260 5.43 -6.66 -7.79
C ALA A 260 5.56 -6.35 -6.28
N PRO A 261 5.90 -7.34 -5.43
CA PRO A 261 6.11 -8.77 -5.74
C PRO A 261 4.89 -9.69 -5.48
N HIS A 262 3.66 -9.17 -5.55
CA HIS A 262 2.42 -9.94 -5.40
C HIS A 262 2.37 -11.15 -6.36
N TRP A 263 1.67 -12.20 -5.97
CA TRP A 263 1.41 -13.35 -6.83
C TRP A 263 0.65 -12.98 -8.12
N PRO A 264 0.67 -13.83 -9.16
CA PRO A 264 1.47 -15.05 -9.29
C PRO A 264 2.97 -14.76 -9.28
N LEU A 265 3.76 -15.70 -8.74
CA LEU A 265 5.22 -15.64 -8.79
C LEU A 265 5.70 -15.75 -10.24
N HIS A 266 5.80 -14.62 -10.92
CA HIS A 266 6.24 -14.47 -12.30
C HIS A 266 7.48 -13.58 -12.33
N ALA A 267 8.57 -14.04 -12.97
CA ALA A 267 9.78 -13.26 -13.10
C ALA A 267 10.50 -13.58 -14.41
N PRO A 268 11.09 -12.59 -15.09
CA PRO A 268 11.94 -12.84 -16.26
C PRO A 268 12.99 -13.89 -15.94
N LYS A 269 13.19 -14.85 -16.85
CA LYS A 269 14.07 -16.00 -16.65
C LYS A 269 15.49 -15.57 -16.24
N ASP A 270 16.05 -14.58 -16.91
CA ASP A 270 17.41 -14.11 -16.65
C ASP A 270 17.57 -13.47 -15.26
N GLU A 271 16.51 -12.87 -14.71
CA GLU A 271 16.52 -12.33 -13.34
C GLU A 271 16.34 -13.44 -12.31
N ARG A 272 15.40 -14.38 -12.56
CA ARG A 272 15.17 -15.54 -11.68
C ARG A 272 16.40 -16.42 -11.56
N ASP A 273 17.10 -16.66 -12.67
CA ASP A 273 18.24 -17.56 -12.70
C ASP A 273 19.44 -17.06 -11.84
N LYS A 274 19.49 -15.75 -11.51
CA LYS A 274 20.49 -15.18 -10.58
C LYS A 274 20.28 -15.62 -9.13
N TYR A 275 19.09 -16.11 -8.80
CA TYR A 275 18.72 -16.52 -7.45
C TYR A 275 18.80 -18.02 -7.22
N ILE A 276 19.04 -18.82 -8.26
CA ILE A 276 19.05 -20.29 -8.14
C ILE A 276 19.93 -20.73 -6.96
N ASP A 277 19.31 -21.53 -6.08
CA ASP A 277 19.90 -22.12 -4.89
C ASP A 277 20.24 -21.14 -3.75
N ASN A 278 19.97 -19.84 -3.90
CA ASN A 278 20.27 -18.84 -2.87
C ASN A 278 19.49 -19.10 -1.57
N TYR A 279 18.28 -19.67 -1.65
CA TYR A 279 17.42 -19.90 -0.49
C TYR A 279 17.40 -21.35 0.03
N MET A 280 18.36 -22.20 -0.37
CA MET A 280 18.45 -23.60 0.10
C MET A 280 18.70 -23.76 1.61
N HIS A 281 19.12 -22.68 2.28
CA HIS A 281 19.29 -22.63 3.73
C HIS A 281 17.96 -22.41 4.49
N GLY A 282 16.87 -22.08 3.79
CA GLY A 282 15.51 -22.11 4.33
C GLY A 282 15.07 -20.88 5.13
N TRP A 283 13.76 -20.76 5.32
CA TRP A 283 13.11 -19.63 6.00
C TRP A 283 13.60 -19.43 7.44
N ASP A 284 13.91 -20.50 8.18
CA ASP A 284 14.40 -20.39 9.56
C ASP A 284 15.71 -19.60 9.60
N LYS A 285 16.65 -19.95 8.73
CA LYS A 285 17.94 -19.29 8.66
C LYS A 285 17.84 -17.88 8.07
N VAL A 286 16.98 -17.69 7.06
CA VAL A 286 16.70 -16.35 6.50
C VAL A 286 16.16 -15.41 7.58
N ARG A 287 15.25 -15.88 8.45
CA ARG A 287 14.71 -15.08 9.57
C ARG A 287 15.80 -14.67 10.56
N GLU A 288 16.67 -15.60 10.95
CA GLU A 288 17.81 -15.30 11.81
C GLU A 288 18.73 -14.24 11.19
N ASP A 289 19.07 -14.41 9.91
CA ASP A 289 20.01 -13.54 9.21
C ASP A 289 19.44 -12.13 9.00
N ARG A 290 18.15 -12.02 8.66
CA ARG A 290 17.46 -10.74 8.51
C ARG A 290 17.33 -10.02 9.85
N HIS A 291 16.99 -10.71 10.93
CA HIS A 291 16.96 -10.13 12.28
C HIS A 291 18.33 -9.57 12.69
N ALA A 292 19.41 -10.34 12.48
CA ALA A 292 20.76 -9.89 12.75
C ALA A 292 21.18 -8.66 11.91
N ARG A 293 20.78 -8.62 10.63
CA ARG A 293 21.05 -7.47 9.74
C ARG A 293 20.25 -6.23 10.15
N LEU A 294 18.98 -6.37 10.53
CA LEU A 294 18.14 -5.28 11.03
C LEU A 294 18.77 -4.60 12.26
N ILE A 295 19.27 -5.39 13.22
CA ILE A 295 20.00 -4.88 14.40
C ILE A 295 21.28 -4.15 13.96
N LYS A 296 22.10 -4.77 13.11
CA LYS A 296 23.37 -4.20 12.64
C LYS A 296 23.17 -2.86 11.88
N GLN A 297 22.05 -2.72 11.17
CA GLN A 297 21.69 -1.54 10.42
C GLN A 297 21.04 -0.44 11.28
N GLY A 298 20.68 -0.74 12.54
CA GLY A 298 20.00 0.20 13.44
C GLY A 298 18.51 0.37 13.13
N ILE A 299 17.90 -0.55 12.38
CA ILE A 299 16.46 -0.51 12.07
C ILE A 299 15.62 -0.90 13.28
N ILE A 300 16.14 -1.85 14.08
CA ILE A 300 15.54 -2.30 15.34
C ILE A 300 16.60 -2.33 16.45
N PRO A 301 16.22 -2.18 17.72
CA PRO A 301 17.14 -2.35 18.84
C PRO A 301 17.52 -3.83 19.03
N SER A 302 18.72 -4.07 19.57
CA SER A 302 19.23 -5.41 19.84
C SER A 302 18.49 -6.15 20.97
N SER A 303 17.66 -5.45 21.75
CA SER A 303 16.85 -6.03 22.82
C SER A 303 15.64 -6.81 22.29
N TRP A 304 15.12 -6.44 21.12
CA TRP A 304 13.96 -7.10 20.53
C TRP A 304 14.35 -8.48 20.00
N GLN A 305 13.73 -9.51 20.56
CA GLN A 305 13.84 -10.86 20.03
C GLN A 305 12.99 -10.99 18.76
N CYS A 306 13.45 -11.80 17.81
CA CYS A 306 12.62 -12.17 16.67
C CYS A 306 11.38 -12.92 17.18
N SER A 307 10.20 -12.64 16.61
CA SER A 307 9.00 -13.40 16.92
C SER A 307 9.21 -14.90 16.65
N PRO A 308 8.52 -15.80 17.37
CA PRO A 308 8.53 -17.21 17.05
C PRO A 308 8.15 -17.45 15.58
N ARG A 309 8.61 -18.56 15.00
CA ARG A 309 8.06 -19.02 13.71
C ARG A 309 6.56 -19.21 13.86
N ASP A 310 5.80 -18.83 12.82
CA ASP A 310 4.37 -19.08 12.78
C ASP A 310 4.09 -20.56 13.09
N GLU A 311 3.12 -20.81 13.96
CA GLU A 311 2.86 -22.15 14.50
C GLU A 311 2.42 -23.16 13.43
N HIS A 312 1.87 -22.68 12.31
CA HIS A 312 1.49 -23.51 11.18
C HIS A 312 2.61 -23.68 10.14
N SER A 313 3.75 -23.01 10.33
CA SER A 313 4.92 -23.19 9.46
C SER A 313 5.81 -24.33 9.97
N PRO A 314 6.08 -25.36 9.14
CA PRO A 314 7.00 -26.42 9.53
C PRO A 314 8.43 -25.88 9.71
N PRO A 315 9.26 -26.50 10.56
CA PRO A 315 10.70 -26.21 10.55
C PRO A 315 11.28 -26.61 9.20
N TRP A 316 12.23 -25.81 8.69
CA TRP A 316 12.85 -26.04 7.38
C TRP A 316 13.44 -27.45 7.24
N GLU A 317 14.04 -27.97 8.32
CA GLU A 317 14.64 -29.30 8.32
C GLU A 317 13.64 -30.44 8.12
N SER A 318 12.35 -30.22 8.38
CA SER A 318 11.30 -31.22 8.15
C SER A 318 10.70 -31.19 6.74
N VAL A 319 11.07 -30.21 5.92
CA VAL A 319 10.53 -30.03 4.57
C VAL A 319 11.10 -31.09 3.64
N ALA A 320 10.23 -31.78 2.91
CA ALA A 320 10.62 -32.84 1.99
C ALA A 320 11.19 -32.29 0.66
N ASN A 321 10.57 -31.25 0.08
CA ASN A 321 10.94 -30.71 -1.23
C ASN A 321 11.58 -29.32 -1.09
N LYS A 322 12.78 -29.29 -0.53
CA LYS A 322 13.51 -28.05 -0.21
C LYS A 322 13.84 -27.23 -1.47
N GLU A 323 14.21 -27.89 -2.56
CA GLU A 323 14.52 -27.24 -3.83
C GLU A 323 13.31 -26.51 -4.42
N TRP A 324 12.12 -27.11 -4.34
CA TRP A 324 10.89 -26.46 -4.78
C TRP A 324 10.55 -25.26 -3.89
N GLU A 325 10.61 -25.40 -2.56
CA GLU A 325 10.33 -24.29 -1.64
C GLU A 325 11.31 -23.13 -1.81
N ALA A 326 12.61 -23.42 -1.98
CA ALA A 326 13.62 -22.42 -2.27
C ALA A 326 13.33 -21.70 -3.60
N SER A 327 12.93 -22.43 -4.64
CA SER A 327 12.63 -21.85 -5.96
C SER A 327 11.47 -20.84 -5.95
N ARG A 328 10.56 -20.94 -4.98
CA ARG A 328 9.49 -19.96 -4.79
C ARG A 328 10.04 -18.63 -4.27
N MET A 329 10.95 -18.69 -3.30
CA MET A 329 11.65 -17.51 -2.81
C MET A 329 12.64 -16.94 -3.84
N ASP A 330 13.28 -17.80 -4.65
CA ASP A 330 14.13 -17.35 -5.77
C ASP A 330 13.32 -16.46 -6.74
N CYS A 331 12.11 -16.90 -7.11
CA CYS A 331 11.24 -16.16 -8.01
C CYS A 331 10.70 -14.87 -7.37
N TYR A 332 10.31 -14.91 -6.11
CA TYR A 332 9.88 -13.73 -5.36
C TYR A 332 10.99 -12.68 -5.27
N ALA A 333 12.22 -13.09 -4.94
CA ALA A 333 13.38 -12.21 -4.91
C ALA A 333 13.69 -11.62 -6.29
N ALA A 334 13.50 -12.39 -7.37
CA ALA A 334 13.64 -11.89 -8.73
C ALA A 334 12.58 -10.85 -9.10
N GLN A 335 11.32 -10.98 -8.66
CA GLN A 335 10.29 -9.95 -8.84
C GLN A 335 10.71 -8.62 -8.20
N ILE A 336 11.23 -8.67 -6.97
CA ILE A 336 11.72 -7.49 -6.24
C ILE A 336 12.92 -6.87 -6.97
N THR A 337 13.86 -7.69 -7.44
CA THR A 337 15.02 -7.21 -8.19
C THR A 337 14.62 -6.55 -9.51
N SER A 338 13.68 -7.12 -10.27
CA SER A 338 13.15 -6.47 -11.48
C SER A 338 12.49 -5.12 -11.17
N MET A 339 11.75 -5.03 -10.05
CA MET A 339 11.17 -3.77 -9.59
C MET A 339 12.27 -2.75 -9.25
N ASP A 340 13.30 -3.13 -8.49
CA ASP A 340 14.41 -2.24 -8.12
C ASP A 340 15.20 -1.75 -9.34
N LEU A 341 15.46 -2.61 -10.33
CA LEU A 341 16.06 -2.22 -11.60
C LEU A 341 15.24 -1.14 -12.31
N GLY A 342 13.91 -1.29 -12.31
CA GLY A 342 12.99 -0.30 -12.84
C GLY A 342 13.00 1.03 -12.06
N VAL A 343 13.07 0.97 -10.72
CA VAL A 343 13.31 2.15 -9.87
C VAL A 343 14.61 2.83 -10.30
N GLY A 344 15.69 2.08 -10.52
CA GLY A 344 16.95 2.59 -11.06
C GLY A 344 16.78 3.38 -12.36
N ARG A 345 15.99 2.88 -13.31
CA ARG A 345 15.69 3.58 -14.57
C ARG A 345 14.92 4.88 -14.35
N ILE A 346 13.97 4.91 -13.41
CA ILE A 346 13.23 6.13 -13.03
C ILE A 346 14.19 7.17 -12.44
N LEU A 347 15.06 6.77 -11.51
CA LEU A 347 16.04 7.67 -10.90
C LEU A 347 17.00 8.24 -11.94
N GLU A 348 17.50 7.40 -12.86
CA GLU A 348 18.39 7.84 -13.93
C GLU A 348 17.69 8.80 -14.91
N THR A 349 16.43 8.52 -15.25
CA THR A 349 15.62 9.42 -16.09
C THR A 349 15.42 10.78 -15.43
N LEU A 350 15.17 10.83 -14.11
CA LEU A 350 15.10 12.08 -13.35
C LEU A 350 16.43 12.84 -13.38
N ARG A 351 17.58 12.15 -13.26
CA ARG A 351 18.91 12.79 -13.30
C ARG A 351 19.20 13.37 -14.68
N ARG A 352 19.05 12.56 -15.74
CA ARG A 352 19.28 12.97 -17.14
C ARG A 352 18.35 14.10 -17.58
N THR A 353 17.14 14.18 -17.02
CA THR A 353 16.18 15.26 -17.30
C THR A 353 16.29 16.45 -16.34
N GLU A 354 17.29 16.47 -15.45
CA GLU A 354 17.55 17.52 -14.46
C GLU A 354 16.41 17.78 -13.46
N GLN A 355 15.56 16.78 -13.23
CA GLN A 355 14.40 16.86 -12.31
C GLN A 355 14.70 16.26 -10.93
N PHE A 356 15.69 15.37 -10.81
CA PHE A 356 16.00 14.61 -9.59
C PHE A 356 16.14 15.46 -8.32
N LYS A 357 16.79 16.63 -8.42
CA LYS A 357 17.05 17.49 -7.27
C LYS A 357 15.76 18.02 -6.62
N ASN A 358 14.75 18.35 -7.43
CA ASN A 358 13.49 18.92 -6.98
C ASN A 358 12.34 17.90 -7.02
N THR A 359 12.64 16.62 -6.81
CA THR A 359 11.64 15.56 -6.72
C THR A 359 11.70 14.92 -5.34
N VAL A 360 10.57 14.88 -4.63
CA VAL A 360 10.38 14.05 -3.44
C VAL A 360 9.98 12.66 -3.89
N ILE A 361 10.71 11.65 -3.44
CA ILE A 361 10.47 10.25 -3.79
C ILE A 361 10.11 9.49 -2.51
N PHE A 362 8.98 8.81 -2.53
CA PHE A 362 8.55 7.87 -1.50
C PHE A 362 8.62 6.46 -2.10
N PHE A 363 9.30 5.53 -1.43
CA PHE A 363 9.22 4.10 -1.70
C PHE A 363 8.61 3.40 -0.49
N LEU A 364 7.55 2.60 -0.70
CA LEU A 364 6.83 1.91 0.37
C LEU A 364 6.12 0.65 -0.12
N SER A 365 5.52 -0.12 0.80
CA SER A 365 4.60 -1.21 0.47
C SER A 365 3.21 -1.07 1.09
N ASP A 366 2.20 -1.65 0.46
CA ASP A 366 0.78 -1.51 0.84
C ASP A 366 0.33 -2.39 2.00
N ASN A 367 1.02 -3.49 2.31
CA ASN A 367 0.80 -4.31 3.51
C ASN A 367 2.02 -5.19 3.78
N GLY A 368 2.01 -5.92 4.90
CA GLY A 368 2.99 -6.97 5.14
C GLY A 368 3.00 -8.05 4.05
N GLY A 369 4.06 -8.86 4.01
CA GLY A 369 4.17 -10.01 3.08
C GLY A 369 2.97 -10.95 3.13
N GLU A 370 2.67 -11.64 2.04
CA GLU A 370 1.39 -12.32 1.82
C GLU A 370 1.35 -13.78 2.32
N ARG A 371 0.28 -14.20 3.00
CA ARG A 371 0.06 -15.61 3.39
C ARG A 371 -0.72 -16.41 2.34
N MET A 372 -0.61 -17.73 2.42
CA MET A 372 -1.63 -18.72 2.01
C MET A 372 -2.34 -19.35 3.22
N SER A 373 -3.68 -19.39 3.26
CA SER A 373 -4.51 -19.99 4.33
C SER A 373 -5.47 -21.06 3.79
N SER A 374 -5.48 -22.24 4.42
CA SER A 374 -6.35 -23.36 4.04
C SER A 374 -7.68 -23.42 4.82
N SER A 375 -8.01 -22.43 5.66
CA SER A 375 -8.98 -22.62 6.76
C SER A 375 -10.28 -21.79 6.73
N LEU A 376 -10.54 -20.94 5.73
CA LEU A 376 -11.77 -20.11 5.69
C LEU A 376 -12.62 -20.40 4.43
N LEU A 377 -13.33 -21.52 4.45
CA LEU A 377 -14.13 -22.03 3.31
C LEU A 377 -15.34 -21.17 2.92
N LEU A 378 -15.87 -20.31 3.80
CA LEU A 378 -17.16 -19.63 3.55
C LEU A 378 -17.03 -18.16 3.09
N ILE A 379 -15.92 -17.48 3.39
CA ILE A 379 -15.59 -16.14 2.85
C ILE A 379 -14.78 -16.25 1.56
N ALA A 380 -14.14 -17.41 1.35
CA ALA A 380 -13.34 -17.72 0.16
C ALA A 380 -14.07 -17.43 -1.15
N SER A 381 -15.38 -17.72 -1.26
CA SER A 381 -16.14 -17.68 -2.51
C SER A 381 -16.33 -16.29 -3.15
N ILE A 382 -15.94 -15.19 -2.50
CA ILE A 382 -16.22 -13.81 -2.97
C ILE A 382 -14.94 -12.98 -3.21
N VAL A 383 -13.75 -13.42 -2.77
CA VAL A 383 -12.57 -12.54 -2.71
C VAL A 383 -11.27 -13.23 -3.15
N GLY A 384 -10.98 -13.21 -4.44
CA GLY A 384 -9.88 -13.93 -5.11
C GLY A 384 -8.44 -13.47 -4.79
N CYS A 385 -8.01 -13.50 -3.53
CA CYS A 385 -6.60 -13.30 -3.13
C CYS A 385 -5.83 -14.66 -3.04
N ALA A 386 -4.49 -14.68 -3.19
CA ALA A 386 -3.64 -15.91 -3.11
C ALA A 386 -3.69 -16.64 -1.77
N GLU A 387 -4.39 -16.07 -0.80
CA GLU A 387 -4.62 -16.64 0.50
C GLU A 387 -5.34 -17.99 0.48
N TYR A 388 -5.68 -18.55 -0.69
CA TYR A 388 -6.48 -19.77 -0.80
C TYR A 388 -5.94 -20.81 -1.81
N LEU A 389 -4.69 -20.68 -2.30
CA LEU A 389 -4.09 -21.63 -3.25
C LEU A 389 -3.66 -22.95 -2.61
N LYS A 390 -4.57 -23.91 -2.42
CA LYS A 390 -4.27 -25.25 -1.85
C LYS A 390 -3.03 -25.93 -2.44
N GLU A 391 -2.31 -26.65 -1.57
CA GLU A 391 -1.28 -27.61 -1.97
C GLU A 391 -1.90 -28.77 -2.76
N ASN A 392 -1.16 -29.34 -3.72
CA ASN A 392 -1.51 -30.54 -4.49
C ASN A 392 -2.71 -30.46 -5.45
N GLY A 393 -3.22 -29.26 -5.78
CA GLY A 393 -4.23 -29.12 -6.84
C GLY A 393 -5.53 -29.88 -6.60
N GLU A 394 -5.87 -30.14 -5.33
CA GLU A 394 -7.12 -30.80 -4.95
C GLU A 394 -8.35 -29.99 -5.43
N GLU A 395 -9.37 -30.68 -5.94
CA GLU A 395 -10.60 -30.06 -6.45
C GLU A 395 -11.17 -29.02 -5.46
N GLY A 396 -11.47 -27.83 -5.99
CA GLY A 396 -12.02 -26.68 -5.24
C GLY A 396 -11.11 -25.46 -5.13
N CYS A 397 -9.96 -25.42 -5.82
CA CYS A 397 -9.06 -24.26 -5.85
C CYS A 397 -9.07 -23.55 -7.21
N TRP A 398 -10.07 -22.69 -7.45
CA TRP A 398 -10.06 -21.60 -8.43
C TRP A 398 -9.52 -21.85 -9.86
N PRO A 399 -9.49 -23.07 -10.45
CA PRO A 399 -8.91 -23.23 -11.77
C PRO A 399 -9.78 -22.52 -12.80
N GLU A 400 -11.04 -22.20 -12.48
CA GLU A 400 -12.00 -21.58 -13.39
C GLU A 400 -11.81 -20.05 -13.51
N PHE A 401 -11.40 -19.35 -12.43
CA PHE A 401 -11.29 -17.88 -12.43
C PHE A 401 -10.00 -17.36 -13.10
N TYR A 402 -8.91 -18.13 -13.02
CA TYR A 402 -7.63 -17.80 -13.66
C TYR A 402 -7.20 -18.83 -14.72
N GLY A 403 -7.97 -19.90 -14.94
CA GLY A 403 -7.68 -20.95 -15.94
C GLY A 403 -7.98 -20.52 -17.36
N GLY A 404 -7.42 -19.37 -17.72
CA GLY A 404 -7.22 -18.97 -19.10
C GLY A 404 -6.05 -19.70 -19.73
N LEU A 405 -5.76 -19.26 -20.94
CA LEU A 405 -4.58 -19.67 -21.67
C LEU A 405 -3.49 -18.61 -21.51
N THR A 406 -2.23 -19.02 -21.55
CA THR A 406 -1.11 -18.09 -21.78
C THR A 406 -1.29 -17.39 -23.13
N ARG A 407 -0.44 -16.39 -23.41
CA ARG A 407 -0.39 -15.72 -24.72
C ARG A 407 -0.22 -16.67 -25.90
N GLU A 408 0.39 -17.84 -25.67
CA GLU A 408 0.59 -18.89 -26.68
C GLU A 408 -0.50 -19.96 -26.69
N GLY A 409 -1.61 -19.74 -25.98
CA GLY A 409 -2.71 -20.69 -25.94
C GLY A 409 -2.45 -21.90 -25.03
N GLN A 410 -1.46 -21.87 -24.14
CA GLN A 410 -1.16 -22.99 -23.24
C GLN A 410 -1.99 -22.91 -21.95
N PRO A 411 -2.47 -24.03 -21.39
CA PRO A 411 -3.17 -24.02 -20.12
C PRO A 411 -2.29 -23.52 -18.97
N ILE A 412 -2.83 -22.62 -18.16
CA ILE A 412 -2.16 -22.13 -16.95
C ILE A 412 -2.30 -23.18 -15.83
N LYS A 413 -1.20 -23.45 -15.11
CA LYS A 413 -1.15 -24.33 -13.94
C LYS A 413 -1.26 -23.48 -12.67
N VAL A 414 -2.42 -23.52 -12.03
CA VAL A 414 -2.73 -22.74 -10.83
C VAL A 414 -2.53 -23.57 -9.57
N GLY A 415 -1.96 -22.96 -8.53
CA GLY A 415 -1.76 -23.57 -7.21
C GLY A 415 -0.31 -23.89 -6.88
N ASN A 416 -0.04 -24.08 -5.59
CA ASN A 416 1.29 -24.44 -5.10
C ASN A 416 1.55 -25.94 -5.31
N ILE A 417 1.79 -26.29 -6.58
CA ILE A 417 2.02 -27.65 -7.04
C ILE A 417 3.48 -28.04 -6.76
N GLN A 418 3.68 -29.01 -5.87
CA GLN A 418 5.01 -29.46 -5.47
C GLN A 418 5.82 -29.96 -6.69
N GLY A 419 7.08 -29.52 -6.78
CA GLY A 419 8.00 -29.90 -7.86
C GLY A 419 7.86 -29.10 -9.16
N LEU A 420 6.80 -28.29 -9.29
CA LEU A 420 6.67 -27.34 -10.40
C LEU A 420 7.29 -26.00 -10.01
N LYS A 421 8.35 -25.59 -10.71
CA LYS A 421 9.06 -24.32 -10.43
C LYS A 421 8.21 -23.11 -10.90
N PRO A 422 8.13 -22.04 -10.10
CA PRO A 422 7.43 -20.81 -10.50
C PRO A 422 8.26 -19.93 -11.45
N GLY A 423 7.63 -18.86 -11.92
CA GLY A 423 8.27 -17.78 -12.66
C GLY A 423 7.83 -17.67 -14.11
N ALA A 424 7.43 -18.78 -14.73
CA ALA A 424 6.94 -18.78 -16.11
C ALA A 424 5.46 -18.34 -16.18
N GLU A 425 5.06 -17.87 -17.36
CA GLU A 425 3.70 -17.38 -17.64
C GLU A 425 2.59 -18.42 -17.41
N ASP A 426 2.92 -19.71 -17.51
CA ASP A 426 2.01 -20.82 -17.32
C ASP A 426 1.97 -21.33 -15.86
N THR A 427 2.55 -20.60 -14.90
CA THR A 427 2.61 -21.01 -13.47
C THR A 427 2.07 -19.95 -12.53
N PHE A 428 0.90 -20.21 -11.93
CA PHE A 428 0.26 -19.30 -10.98
C PHE A 428 0.43 -19.82 -9.55
N MET A 429 1.48 -19.36 -8.89
CA MET A 429 1.88 -19.79 -7.55
C MET A 429 2.07 -18.61 -6.60
N SER A 430 2.04 -18.86 -5.29
CA SER A 430 2.53 -17.95 -4.26
C SER A 430 3.79 -18.52 -3.60
N TYR A 431 4.47 -17.76 -2.73
CA TYR A 431 5.59 -18.28 -1.92
C TYR A 431 5.18 -18.94 -0.60
N GLY A 432 3.91 -18.86 -0.20
CA GLY A 432 3.38 -19.57 0.96
C GLY A 432 3.74 -18.98 2.32
N LEU A 433 3.10 -19.54 3.35
CA LEU A 433 3.12 -19.04 4.73
C LEU A 433 4.53 -18.93 5.35
N PRO A 434 5.44 -19.93 5.24
CA PRO A 434 6.74 -19.83 5.90
C PRO A 434 7.60 -18.69 5.34
N TRP A 435 7.55 -18.47 4.03
CA TRP A 435 8.24 -17.35 3.38
C TRP A 435 7.60 -16.00 3.71
N ALA A 436 6.27 -15.93 3.83
CA ALA A 436 5.58 -14.73 4.33
C ALA A 436 6.03 -14.33 5.75
N ASN A 437 6.16 -15.31 6.65
CA ASN A 437 6.68 -15.09 7.99
C ASN A 437 8.17 -14.68 7.98
N ALA A 438 8.95 -15.14 6.99
CA ALA A 438 10.32 -14.68 6.78
C ALA A 438 10.40 -13.23 6.25
N SER A 439 9.55 -12.88 5.29
CA SER A 439 9.42 -11.53 4.72
C SER A 439 9.13 -10.46 5.78
N ASN A 440 8.30 -10.79 6.77
CA ASN A 440 7.89 -9.88 7.83
C ASN A 440 8.78 -9.92 9.09
N THR A 441 9.94 -10.54 9.03
CA THR A 441 10.94 -10.52 10.13
C THR A 441 11.19 -9.07 10.59
N PRO A 442 11.15 -8.78 11.91
CA PRO A 442 11.08 -9.72 13.04
C PRO A 442 9.66 -9.96 13.57
N PHE A 443 8.64 -9.41 12.90
CA PHE A 443 7.30 -9.27 13.43
C PHE A 443 6.48 -10.54 13.32
N ARG A 444 5.49 -10.63 14.21
CA ARG A 444 4.51 -11.72 14.25
C ARG A 444 3.47 -11.51 13.14
N LEU A 445 3.02 -12.61 12.54
CA LEU A 445 2.03 -12.63 11.47
C LEU A 445 2.50 -11.84 10.22
N PHE A 446 1.54 -11.43 9.39
CA PHE A 446 1.73 -11.01 8.00
C PHE A 446 0.39 -10.41 7.49
N LYS A 447 0.25 -10.16 6.18
CA LYS A 447 -0.97 -9.64 5.51
C LYS A 447 -2.27 -10.23 6.07
N SER A 448 -3.33 -9.42 6.09
CA SER A 448 -4.66 -9.63 6.74
C SER A 448 -4.74 -9.32 8.22
N PHE A 449 -3.63 -9.40 8.96
CA PHE A 449 -3.62 -9.14 10.39
C PHE A 449 -3.23 -7.69 10.70
N VAL A 450 -3.78 -7.14 11.79
CA VAL A 450 -3.45 -5.79 12.31
C VAL A 450 -2.24 -5.78 13.27
N HIS A 451 -1.52 -6.89 13.31
CA HIS A 451 -0.24 -7.06 14.01
C HIS A 451 0.89 -6.44 13.18
N GLU A 452 2.03 -6.13 13.78
CA GLU A 452 3.14 -5.48 13.09
C GLU A 452 3.52 -6.19 11.80
N GLY A 453 3.47 -7.53 11.74
CA GLY A 453 3.81 -8.26 10.53
C GLY A 453 2.85 -7.99 9.36
N GLY A 454 1.59 -7.61 9.61
CA GLY A 454 0.61 -7.30 8.57
C GLY A 454 0.47 -5.83 8.22
N ILE A 455 0.82 -4.92 9.15
CA ILE A 455 0.61 -3.47 8.97
C ILE A 455 1.89 -2.63 8.97
N ALA A 456 3.05 -3.17 9.33
CA ALA A 456 4.32 -2.44 9.30
C ALA A 456 5.11 -2.78 8.03
N THR A 457 5.51 -1.75 7.28
CA THR A 457 6.27 -1.90 6.03
C THR A 457 7.43 -0.91 5.95
N PRO A 458 8.43 -1.14 5.08
CA PRO A 458 9.49 -0.17 4.92
C PRO A 458 8.93 1.09 4.26
N LEU A 459 9.37 2.25 4.74
CA LEU A 459 9.22 3.52 4.02
C LEU A 459 10.60 4.16 3.88
N VAL A 460 10.97 4.46 2.63
CA VAL A 460 12.14 5.25 2.26
C VAL A 460 11.66 6.56 1.64
N VAL A 461 12.12 7.68 2.17
CA VAL A 461 11.86 9.01 1.62
C VAL A 461 13.16 9.66 1.23
N HIS A 462 13.20 10.23 0.03
CA HIS A 462 14.37 10.91 -0.49
C HIS A 462 13.98 12.24 -1.11
N TRP A 463 14.63 13.33 -0.67
CA TRP A 463 14.42 14.67 -1.23
C TRP A 463 15.67 15.54 -1.13
N PRO A 464 16.43 15.70 -2.22
CA PRO A 464 17.70 16.46 -2.19
C PRO A 464 17.55 17.93 -1.80
N ALA A 465 16.47 18.59 -2.24
CA ALA A 465 16.25 20.00 -1.95
C ALA A 465 15.76 20.29 -0.51
N ALA A 466 15.48 19.27 0.31
CA ALA A 466 14.94 19.44 1.66
C ALA A 466 15.95 19.97 2.69
N THR A 467 17.23 19.65 2.52
CA THR A 467 18.23 19.81 3.59
C THR A 467 18.63 21.27 3.82
N ARG A 468 18.72 21.69 5.09
CA ARG A 468 18.95 23.09 5.55
C ARG A 468 20.13 23.82 4.91
N SER A 469 21.06 23.12 4.29
CA SER A 469 22.04 23.74 3.41
C SER A 469 21.52 23.69 1.97
N MET A 470 20.94 24.79 1.49
CA MET A 470 20.82 25.05 0.05
C MET A 470 22.17 24.98 -0.70
N GLN A 471 23.29 24.74 -0.01
CA GLN A 471 24.46 24.10 -0.60
C GLN A 471 24.09 22.66 -0.99
N LEU A 472 23.51 22.57 -2.18
CA LEU A 472 23.70 21.48 -3.15
C LEU A 472 24.64 20.39 -2.61
N CYS A 473 24.07 19.27 -2.17
CA CYS A 473 24.85 18.06 -2.10
C CYS A 473 25.06 17.60 -3.54
N ASP A 474 26.03 18.22 -4.25
CA ASP A 474 26.51 17.75 -5.56
C ASP A 474 27.11 16.34 -5.46
N THR A 475 27.29 15.84 -4.23
CA THR A 475 27.86 14.54 -3.86
C THR A 475 26.86 13.60 -3.18
N CYS A 476 25.54 13.81 -3.36
CA CYS A 476 24.51 12.92 -2.79
C CYS A 476 24.58 11.48 -3.33
N ASP A 477 25.46 11.27 -4.31
CA ASP A 477 25.77 10.01 -4.99
C ASP A 477 26.95 9.23 -4.34
N THR A 478 27.56 9.76 -3.28
CA THR A 478 28.65 9.06 -2.60
C THR A 478 28.09 7.99 -1.66
N ARG A 479 28.22 6.72 -2.08
CA ARG A 479 28.33 5.57 -1.17
C ARG A 479 29.55 5.81 -0.28
N ASP A 480 29.39 6.64 0.74
CA ASP A 480 30.39 6.81 1.77
C ASP A 480 29.98 5.88 2.90
N ASP A 481 30.81 4.88 3.21
CA ASP A 481 30.51 3.84 4.21
C ASP A 481 30.22 4.40 5.61
N GLU A 482 30.54 5.69 5.83
CA GLU A 482 30.26 6.45 7.04
C GLU A 482 28.89 7.16 7.05
N ASN A 483 28.20 7.32 5.90
CA ASN A 483 26.90 8.00 5.80
C ASN A 483 25.75 7.02 5.57
N ARG A 484 24.98 6.72 6.62
CA ARG A 484 23.88 5.73 6.59
C ARG A 484 22.49 6.34 6.35
N GLY A 485 22.38 7.49 5.68
CA GLY A 485 21.12 8.25 5.64
C GLY A 485 20.57 8.54 7.05
N ARG A 486 19.38 9.15 7.14
CA ARG A 486 18.68 9.32 8.43
C ARG A 486 17.75 8.16 8.70
N ILE A 487 17.52 7.85 9.97
CA ILE A 487 16.51 6.89 10.40
C ILE A 487 15.51 7.65 11.26
N CYS A 488 14.22 7.44 10.99
CA CYS A 488 13.12 7.93 11.80
C CYS A 488 12.47 6.74 12.51
N HIS A 489 12.38 6.85 13.83
CA HIS A 489 11.72 5.85 14.69
C HIS A 489 10.34 6.29 15.14
N SER A 490 9.93 7.54 14.93
CA SER A 490 8.57 7.98 15.22
C SER A 490 7.51 7.26 14.37
N PRO A 491 6.31 6.96 14.91
CA PRO A 491 5.28 6.23 14.17
C PRO A 491 4.54 7.12 13.16
N TRP A 492 4.39 6.62 11.93
CA TRP A 492 3.66 7.27 10.83
C TRP A 492 2.78 6.24 10.12
N ILE A 493 1.67 6.66 9.53
CA ILE A 493 0.76 5.84 8.74
C ILE A 493 0.58 6.44 7.34
N MET A 494 0.25 5.61 6.37
CA MET A 494 0.10 5.95 4.95
C MET A 494 -0.69 7.23 4.64
N MET A 495 -1.70 7.59 5.44
CA MET A 495 -2.45 8.85 5.29
C MET A 495 -1.59 10.10 5.52
N ASP A 496 -0.50 9.99 6.28
CA ASP A 496 0.45 11.08 6.55
C ASP A 496 1.25 11.45 5.30
N ILE A 497 1.41 10.53 4.35
CA ILE A 497 2.02 10.84 3.05
C ILE A 497 1.13 11.84 2.31
N VAL A 498 -0.19 11.66 2.34
CA VAL A 498 -1.14 12.61 1.72
C VAL A 498 -1.06 13.98 2.37
N ALA A 499 -1.07 14.03 3.70
CA ALA A 499 -0.92 15.28 4.45
C ALA A 499 0.42 15.97 4.12
N THR A 500 1.51 15.21 4.06
CA THR A 500 2.85 15.72 3.72
C THR A 500 2.92 16.22 2.28
N CYS A 501 2.37 15.50 1.31
CA CYS A 501 2.32 15.91 -0.09
C CYS A 501 1.51 17.21 -0.27
N CYS A 502 0.38 17.35 0.43
CA CYS A 502 -0.42 18.56 0.39
C CYS A 502 0.32 19.76 0.99
N ASP A 503 1.00 19.58 2.13
CA ASP A 503 1.86 20.61 2.76
C ASP A 503 3.01 21.04 1.83
N LEU A 504 3.72 20.07 1.23
CA LEU A 504 4.79 20.34 0.25
C LEU A 504 4.30 21.08 -0.99
N ALA A 505 3.09 20.77 -1.45
CA ALA A 505 2.45 21.41 -2.59
C ALA A 505 1.82 22.78 -2.26
N GLY A 506 1.76 23.16 -0.98
CA GLY A 506 1.09 24.39 -0.52
C GLY A 506 -0.43 24.35 -0.68
N VAL A 507 -1.04 23.16 -0.66
CA VAL A 507 -2.50 23.02 -0.73
C VAL A 507 -3.10 23.39 0.63
N GLU A 508 -3.98 24.39 0.65
CA GLU A 508 -4.73 24.76 1.84
C GLU A 508 -5.83 23.73 2.12
N ILE A 509 -5.63 22.92 3.16
CA ILE A 509 -6.58 21.90 3.61
C ILE A 509 -6.89 22.13 5.09
N SER A 510 -8.16 22.05 5.46
CA SER A 510 -8.56 22.09 6.87
C SER A 510 -7.91 20.92 7.62
N PRO A 511 -7.33 21.12 8.82
CA PRO A 511 -6.71 20.03 9.59
C PRO A 511 -7.62 18.82 9.84
N GLU A 512 -8.94 19.03 9.86
CA GLU A 512 -9.98 18.02 10.05
C GLU A 512 -10.32 17.25 8.77
N ALA A 513 -9.93 17.78 7.61
CA ALA A 513 -10.23 17.16 6.32
C ALA A 513 -9.31 15.97 6.00
N LEU A 514 -8.16 15.84 6.67
CA LEU A 514 -7.28 14.66 6.57
C LEU A 514 -7.13 13.99 7.94
N GLU A 515 -7.07 12.66 7.94
CA GLU A 515 -6.79 11.90 9.16
C GLU A 515 -5.29 11.91 9.49
N GLY A 516 -4.44 12.02 8.47
CA GLY A 516 -2.99 12.10 8.60
C GLY A 516 -2.45 13.41 9.17
N GLU A 517 -1.14 13.42 9.44
CA GLU A 517 -0.33 14.55 9.89
C GLU A 517 0.90 14.71 8.97
N SER A 518 1.31 15.94 8.68
CA SER A 518 2.50 16.18 7.83
C SER A 518 3.79 15.95 8.61
N PHE A 519 4.70 15.12 8.06
CA PHE A 519 6.06 14.95 8.57
C PHE A 519 7.10 15.80 7.82
N ARG A 520 6.67 16.80 7.05
CA ARG A 520 7.55 17.76 6.35
C ARG A 520 8.67 18.33 7.24
N PRO A 521 8.46 18.69 8.53
CA PRO A 521 9.54 19.19 9.37
C PRO A 521 10.75 18.24 9.47
N ILE A 522 10.51 16.92 9.53
CA ILE A 522 11.58 15.91 9.60
C ILE A 522 12.40 15.92 8.31
N LEU A 523 11.74 16.07 7.16
CA LEU A 523 12.42 16.15 5.86
C LEU A 523 13.43 17.31 5.84
N HIS A 524 13.07 18.45 6.47
CA HIS A 524 13.93 19.63 6.61
C HIS A 524 14.96 19.57 7.76
N GLY A 525 15.10 18.43 8.44
CA GLY A 525 16.10 18.25 9.50
C GLY A 525 15.74 18.88 10.83
N HIS A 526 14.44 19.04 11.11
CA HIS A 526 13.97 19.25 12.48
C HIS A 526 13.98 17.92 13.24
N ASP A 527 13.95 18.02 14.58
CA ASP A 527 13.86 16.86 15.46
C ASP A 527 12.62 16.02 15.13
N GLU A 528 12.69 14.71 15.39
CA GLU A 528 11.57 13.81 15.21
C GLU A 528 10.40 14.19 16.13
N PRO A 529 9.25 14.64 15.60
CA PRO A 529 8.10 14.94 16.42
C PRO A 529 7.42 13.66 16.85
N THR A 530 6.95 13.63 18.10
CA THR A 530 5.99 12.62 18.53
C THR A 530 4.68 12.82 17.77
N ARG A 531 4.18 11.76 17.16
CA ARG A 531 2.85 11.76 16.55
C ARG A 531 1.79 12.16 17.59
N VAL A 532 0.90 13.08 17.23
CA VAL A 532 -0.13 13.58 18.14
C VAL A 532 -1.42 12.77 18.02
N LYS A 533 -1.82 12.41 16.79
CA LYS A 533 -3.05 11.64 16.55
C LYS A 533 -2.82 10.14 16.78
N PRO A 534 -3.71 9.43 17.50
CA PRO A 534 -3.68 7.97 17.54
C PRO A 534 -3.87 7.37 16.15
N ILE A 535 -3.40 6.13 15.99
CA ILE A 535 -3.57 5.34 14.77
C ILE A 535 -4.55 4.21 15.08
N PHE A 536 -5.48 3.94 14.19
CA PHE A 536 -6.50 2.92 14.35
C PHE A 536 -6.57 1.98 13.15
N TRP A 537 -6.99 0.74 13.40
CA TRP A 537 -7.20 -0.28 12.37
C TRP A 537 -8.47 -1.08 12.67
N GLU A 538 -9.18 -1.42 11.59
CA GLU A 538 -10.12 -2.53 11.53
C GLU A 538 -9.97 -3.19 10.17
N HIS A 539 -9.85 -4.51 10.15
CA HIS A 539 -9.99 -5.28 8.93
C HIS A 539 -10.43 -6.71 9.21
N GLN A 540 -11.55 -7.13 8.61
CA GLN A 540 -12.08 -8.49 8.73
C GLN A 540 -12.33 -8.91 10.20
N GLY A 541 -12.76 -7.96 11.02
CA GLY A 541 -13.00 -8.13 12.45
C GLY A 541 -11.74 -8.10 13.32
N ASN A 542 -10.54 -8.01 12.74
CA ASN A 542 -9.34 -7.71 13.51
C ASN A 542 -9.29 -6.22 13.82
N CYS A 543 -8.99 -5.86 15.07
CA CYS A 543 -9.07 -4.48 15.54
C CYS A 543 -7.74 -4.09 16.19
N ALA A 544 -7.26 -2.87 15.98
CA ALA A 544 -6.12 -2.36 16.71
C ALA A 544 -6.17 -0.84 16.88
N MET A 545 -5.47 -0.34 17.90
CA MET A 545 -5.09 1.07 17.97
C MET A 545 -3.71 1.25 18.57
N ARG A 546 -3.04 2.34 18.20
CA ARG A 546 -1.77 2.75 18.78
C ARG A 546 -1.84 4.20 19.23
N GLU A 547 -1.43 4.44 20.48
CA GLU A 547 -1.20 5.77 21.02
C GLU A 547 0.08 5.80 21.84
N GLY A 548 1.03 6.64 21.42
CA GLY A 548 2.37 6.68 21.98
C GLY A 548 3.03 5.30 21.91
N GLN A 549 3.51 4.84 23.05
CA GLN A 549 4.16 3.54 23.20
C GLN A 549 3.19 2.35 23.26
N TRP A 550 1.88 2.58 23.45
CA TRP A 550 0.93 1.50 23.69
C TRP A 550 0.20 1.12 22.41
N LYS A 551 0.15 -0.19 22.13
CA LYS A 551 -0.68 -0.75 21.08
C LYS A 551 -1.64 -1.78 21.67
N LEU A 552 -2.92 -1.59 21.37
CA LEU A 552 -4.01 -2.50 21.70
C LEU A 552 -4.36 -3.29 20.44
N VAL A 553 -4.49 -4.62 20.56
CA VAL A 553 -4.79 -5.52 19.43
C VAL A 553 -5.86 -6.53 19.83
N TYR A 554 -6.84 -6.73 18.97
CA TYR A 554 -7.79 -7.85 19.04
C TYR A 554 -7.64 -8.66 17.76
N ARG A 555 -7.21 -9.90 17.92
CA ARG A 555 -7.16 -10.89 16.84
C ARG A 555 -8.46 -11.67 16.83
N ARG A 556 -9.15 -11.69 15.70
CA ARG A 556 -10.26 -12.63 15.52
C ARG A 556 -9.68 -14.06 15.53
N SER A 557 -10.12 -14.91 16.46
CA SER A 557 -9.72 -16.32 16.49
C SER A 557 -10.39 -17.09 15.34
N ASP A 558 -9.65 -18.01 14.72
CA ASP A 558 -10.19 -18.92 13.69
C ASP A 558 -11.18 -19.95 14.28
N SER A 559 -11.13 -20.16 15.60
CA SER A 559 -12.17 -20.85 16.35
C SER A 559 -13.09 -19.82 17.00
N GLU A 560 -14.37 -19.84 16.65
CA GLU A 560 -15.46 -19.09 17.31
C GLU A 560 -15.65 -19.48 18.80
N GLU A 561 -14.80 -20.37 19.35
CA GLU A 561 -14.92 -20.96 20.68
C GLU A 561 -14.23 -20.18 21.82
N GLN A 562 -13.32 -19.24 21.55
CA GLN A 562 -12.59 -18.55 22.65
C GLN A 562 -13.01 -17.11 22.90
N CYS A 563 -13.56 -16.42 21.91
CA CYS A 563 -14.14 -15.08 22.07
C CYS A 563 -15.62 -15.23 21.76
N GLY A 564 -16.48 -15.03 22.77
CA GLY A 564 -17.92 -15.28 22.67
C GLY A 564 -18.51 -14.77 21.36
N HIS A 565 -19.26 -15.64 20.70
CA HIS A 565 -20.05 -15.30 19.51
C HIS A 565 -20.87 -14.02 19.78
N PRO A 566 -21.08 -13.13 18.80
CA PRO A 566 -21.97 -11.96 18.92
C PRO A 566 -23.44 -12.33 19.23
N ASP A 567 -23.75 -13.61 19.38
CA ASP A 567 -25.08 -14.14 19.71
C ASP A 567 -25.31 -14.20 21.24
N GLY A 568 -24.43 -13.59 22.04
CA GLY A 568 -24.67 -13.42 23.47
C GLY A 568 -24.42 -14.67 24.32
N ASN A 569 -23.40 -15.48 23.99
CA ASN A 569 -22.90 -16.48 24.95
C ASN A 569 -22.16 -15.76 26.09
N ILE A 570 -22.92 -15.48 27.14
CA ILE A 570 -22.54 -14.84 28.41
C ILE A 570 -21.44 -15.67 29.11
N GLY A 571 -20.25 -15.09 29.30
CA GLY A 571 -19.24 -15.66 30.21
C GLY A 571 -17.78 -15.27 29.97
N VAL A 572 -17.41 -14.72 28.81
CA VAL A 572 -16.05 -14.25 28.54
C VAL A 572 -15.97 -12.75 28.86
N ASP A 573 -15.07 -12.39 29.76
CA ASP A 573 -14.71 -10.99 30.00
C ASP A 573 -14.10 -10.42 28.71
N PRO A 574 -14.72 -9.43 28.04
CA PRO A 574 -14.27 -8.92 26.75
C PRO A 574 -12.86 -8.33 26.80
N LEU A 575 -12.41 -7.89 27.98
CA LEU A 575 -11.03 -7.44 28.20
C LEU A 575 -10.01 -8.58 28.06
N LYS A 576 -10.42 -9.85 28.15
CA LYS A 576 -9.54 -11.01 27.92
C LYS A 576 -9.26 -11.28 26.44
N CYS A 577 -10.06 -10.70 25.55
CA CYS A 577 -9.89 -10.86 24.11
C CYS A 577 -8.88 -9.86 23.52
N TRP A 578 -8.58 -8.79 24.26
CA TRP A 578 -7.58 -7.80 23.87
C TRP A 578 -6.17 -8.20 24.33
N GLU A 579 -5.22 -7.93 23.47
CA GLU A 579 -3.79 -7.98 23.73
C GLU A 579 -3.27 -6.53 23.86
N LEU A 580 -2.31 -6.31 24.76
CA LEU A 580 -1.67 -5.01 24.94
C LEU A 580 -0.16 -5.16 24.87
N TYR A 581 0.48 -4.30 24.08
CA TYR A 581 1.92 -4.31 23.86
C TYR A 581 2.54 -2.94 24.10
N ASN A 582 3.72 -2.92 24.71
CA ASN A 582 4.59 -1.74 24.74
C ASN A 582 5.51 -1.78 23.51
N MET A 583 5.25 -0.90 22.55
CA MET A 583 5.91 -0.87 21.25
C MET A 583 7.37 -0.41 21.29
N GLU A 584 7.81 0.22 22.38
CA GLU A 584 9.22 0.57 22.57
C GLU A 584 10.03 -0.62 23.12
N ASP A 585 9.42 -1.45 23.96
CA ASP A 585 10.07 -2.61 24.59
C ASP A 585 9.92 -3.90 23.77
N ASP A 586 8.76 -4.10 23.14
CA ASP A 586 8.36 -5.32 22.44
C ASP A 586 7.46 -5.01 21.22
N ARG A 587 8.08 -4.51 20.16
CA ARG A 587 7.40 -4.37 18.86
C ARG A 587 7.19 -5.70 18.15
N THR A 588 7.74 -6.82 18.64
CA THR A 588 7.48 -8.13 18.03
C THR A 588 6.21 -8.79 18.56
N GLU A 589 5.50 -8.13 19.48
CA GLU A 589 4.18 -8.49 19.99
C GLU A 589 4.18 -9.91 20.61
N THR A 590 5.18 -10.17 21.45
CA THR A 590 5.41 -11.48 22.05
C THR A 590 5.04 -11.54 23.53
N HIS A 591 4.93 -10.41 24.21
CA HIS A 591 4.62 -10.29 25.62
C HIS A 591 3.32 -9.49 25.85
N ASN A 592 2.20 -10.21 25.96
CA ASN A 592 0.89 -9.60 26.20
C ASN A 592 0.78 -9.08 27.66
N LEU A 593 0.61 -7.76 27.79
CA LEU A 593 0.51 -7.02 29.05
C LEU A 593 -0.93 -6.72 29.49
N ALA A 594 -1.94 -7.22 28.77
CA ALA A 594 -3.35 -6.84 28.97
C ALA A 594 -3.86 -7.15 30.38
N MET A 595 -3.52 -8.33 30.92
CA MET A 595 -3.98 -8.76 32.25
C MET A 595 -3.40 -7.92 33.39
N ASP A 596 -2.19 -7.38 33.22
CA ASP A 596 -1.53 -6.52 34.19
C ASP A 596 -1.97 -5.05 34.07
N ASN A 597 -2.61 -4.69 32.95
CA ASN A 597 -2.97 -3.31 32.60
C ASN A 597 -4.44 -3.15 32.21
N ARG A 598 -5.36 -3.85 32.91
CA ARG A 598 -6.79 -3.96 32.52
C ARG A 598 -7.50 -2.61 32.38
N GLU A 599 -7.15 -1.62 33.20
CA GLU A 599 -7.73 -0.28 33.12
C GLU A 599 -7.28 0.47 31.85
N LEU A 600 -6.01 0.33 31.47
CA LEU A 600 -5.49 0.90 30.22
C LEU A 600 -6.13 0.20 29.00
N VAL A 601 -6.25 -1.13 29.03
CA VAL A 601 -6.97 -1.90 28.00
C VAL A 601 -8.38 -1.38 27.83
N LYS A 602 -9.12 -1.18 28.93
CA LYS A 602 -10.48 -0.64 28.90
C LYS A 602 -10.54 0.74 28.25
N GLN A 603 -9.68 1.67 28.67
CA GLN A 603 -9.64 3.03 28.13
C GLN A 603 -9.30 3.06 26.63
N MET A 604 -8.33 2.24 26.20
CA MET A 604 -7.98 2.14 24.78
C MET A 604 -9.11 1.48 23.99
N ALA A 605 -9.77 0.44 24.50
CA ALA A 605 -10.90 -0.20 23.83
C ALA A 605 -12.09 0.77 23.66
N GLU A 606 -12.40 1.58 24.68
CA GLU A 606 -13.41 2.63 24.60
C GLU A 606 -13.09 3.65 23.50
N ARG A 607 -11.83 4.09 23.40
CA ARG A 607 -11.40 5.04 22.35
C ARG A 607 -11.38 4.43 20.96
N TRP A 608 -11.01 3.17 20.82
CA TRP A 608 -11.16 2.44 19.56
C TRP A 608 -12.64 2.40 19.16
N MET A 609 -13.55 2.18 20.12
CA MET A 609 -14.99 2.16 19.86
C MET A 609 -15.52 3.52 19.38
N GLU A 610 -15.14 4.60 20.04
CA GLU A 610 -15.49 5.97 19.64
C GLU A 610 -15.02 6.26 18.20
N TRP A 611 -13.79 5.86 17.88
CA TRP A 611 -13.27 5.96 16.52
C TRP A 611 -14.07 5.11 15.53
N ALA A 612 -14.38 3.86 15.89
CA ALA A 612 -15.10 2.93 15.04
C ALA A 612 -16.51 3.43 14.67
N LEU A 613 -17.23 3.98 15.64
CA LEU A 613 -18.52 4.63 15.42
C LEU A 613 -18.38 5.87 14.52
N ARG A 614 -17.35 6.69 14.73
CA ARG A 614 -17.09 7.89 13.91
C ARG A 614 -16.82 7.57 12.44
N VAL A 615 -16.08 6.50 12.17
CA VAL A 615 -15.71 6.10 10.79
C VAL A 615 -16.71 5.13 10.16
N GLY A 616 -17.77 4.75 10.89
CA GLY A 616 -18.88 3.94 10.38
C GLY A 616 -18.57 2.46 10.22
N ILE A 617 -17.60 1.92 10.98
CA ILE A 617 -17.35 0.46 11.07
C ILE A 617 -18.65 -0.25 11.41
N LYS A 618 -18.84 -1.48 10.91
CA LYS A 618 -19.99 -2.34 11.25
C LYS A 618 -19.51 -3.58 12.03
N PRO A 619 -20.37 -4.20 12.86
CA PRO A 619 -20.02 -5.43 13.55
C PRO A 619 -19.65 -6.56 12.59
N TRP A 620 -18.69 -7.38 13.00
CA TRP A 620 -18.27 -8.56 12.26
C TRP A 620 -18.97 -9.83 12.82
N PRO A 621 -19.39 -10.79 11.96
CA PRO A 621 -19.38 -10.74 10.50
C PRO A 621 -20.37 -9.69 9.97
N LEU A 622 -20.02 -9.06 8.84
CA LEU A 622 -20.85 -8.02 8.22
C LEU A 622 -22.24 -8.59 7.90
N LYS A 623 -23.26 -8.10 8.61
CA LYS A 623 -24.68 -8.46 8.43
C LYS A 623 -25.50 -7.19 8.24
N PRO A 624 -26.66 -7.25 7.57
CA PRO A 624 -27.61 -6.14 7.55
C PRO A 624 -28.05 -5.76 8.96
N LEU A 625 -28.44 -4.49 9.13
CA LEU A 625 -28.98 -4.00 10.40
C LEU A 625 -30.21 -4.83 10.80
N PRO A 626 -30.32 -5.31 12.06
CA PRO A 626 -31.48 -6.04 12.51
C PRO A 626 -32.79 -5.26 12.30
N GLU A 627 -33.87 -5.99 12.01
CA GLU A 627 -35.18 -5.39 11.78
C GLU A 627 -35.66 -4.62 13.03
N GLY A 628 -36.00 -3.33 12.86
CA GLY A 628 -36.45 -2.45 13.94
C GLY A 628 -35.36 -1.57 14.57
N GLU A 629 -34.08 -1.85 14.31
CA GLU A 629 -32.99 -0.95 14.71
C GLU A 629 -32.85 0.22 13.74
N LYS A 630 -32.44 1.39 14.26
CA LYS A 630 -32.23 2.60 13.44
C LYS A 630 -30.77 2.78 13.02
N ASP A 631 -29.86 2.33 13.86
CA ASP A 631 -28.43 2.35 13.63
C ASP A 631 -27.75 1.30 14.53
N TRP A 632 -26.44 1.13 14.35
CA TRP A 632 -25.66 0.14 15.08
C TRP A 632 -25.25 0.61 16.49
N SER A 633 -25.54 1.85 16.90
CA SER A 633 -25.01 2.44 18.15
C SER A 633 -25.57 1.79 19.41
N ASN A 634 -26.75 1.16 19.33
CA ASN A 634 -27.41 0.49 20.47
C ASN A 634 -27.02 -0.98 20.64
N LEU A 635 -26.27 -1.56 19.70
CA LEU A 635 -25.86 -2.96 19.78
C LEU A 635 -24.60 -3.09 20.65
N PRO A 636 -24.45 -4.15 21.46
CA PRO A 636 -23.23 -4.36 22.25
C PRO A 636 -22.04 -4.59 21.31
N TRP A 637 -21.21 -3.58 21.13
CA TRP A 637 -19.99 -3.69 20.35
C TRP A 637 -18.90 -4.29 21.23
N LEU A 638 -18.49 -5.53 20.99
CA LEU A 638 -17.31 -6.14 21.66
C LEU A 638 -17.34 -6.06 23.21
N TRP A 639 -18.51 -5.86 23.85
CA TRP A 639 -18.71 -5.82 25.30
C TRP A 639 -19.67 -6.89 25.77
#